data_AF-A0A6G8C1T8-F1
#
_entry.id   AF-A0A6G8C1T8-F1
#
_cell.length_a   1.000
_cell.length_b   1.000
_cell.length_c   1.000
_cell.angle_alpha   90.00
_cell.angle_beta   90.00
_cell.angle_gamma   90.00
#
_symmetry.space_group_name_H-M   'P 1'
#
loop_
_entity.id
_entity.type
_entity.pdbx_description
1 polymer ?
#
loop_
_entity_poly.entity_id
_entity_poly.type
_entity_poly.pdbx_seq_one_letter_code
_entity_poly.pdbx_strand_id
1 'polypeptide(L)'
;MEAMTSPVTTTTTTITTTTNAVNIDNETHNAQTLLSNRVALRQQVLDITANTLKSELFGLDTLIDRLIDSVRAWYLLPEVIDRPVIVCLWGLTGTGKTQLVRRLAQLLGFYDRFLEVQMDGFSNSTRGMTRDSIAAMLASSSIVEGEPGILLLDEFQRFRTRDRKGNDVAVKRYQDVWALLSDGRLSPPMDALDRIELEQAYHQYEAMQARVDKANEESDNDDDAPRKKPKQQSPFHLSAYDARDLQHALKLSEPITQIMRWTPDIVQQRLEQFRNDPSRWGTDHSKLLILVTGNLDEMYQGVAKRVQDCDTDADVFHRFTERLSTIDVKEALSERFRPEQVARLGNQHLVFPSLDRKAYERLIADACSKQVDAVRSALQLDIELTPAVLKTLYQNAVFPVQGTRPVFSTVHAVLGPSLGSAAVWAMQKLAQAGLAHRRSQCRLQLDMSDDGKQLVMRLQRVDETDSIAEQSIALHLEIDKLRERAQPDFRALLAVHEAGHGLVYALLNHCAPTDVRINVASFEGGYASYAPRVAESRRMARDEICVTLAGRAAELWVFGKDAVTTGAEEDLSSATRHAARYHRHWAMGDRLSRTDVTHDVEQHVNTDIDASNAQIEATLQTELARAQQLLQDARAPFEKLVKALLENGCVDAKQFAAVTGLELPAKSDALEPWNAAWQRFAANDLQQVA
;
A
#
# COMPACT_ATOMS: atom_id res chain seq x y z
N MET A 1 -10.19 -37.20 60.91
CA MET A 1 -10.90 -38.29 61.60
C MET A 1 -12.35 -38.21 61.18
N GLU A 2 -12.87 -39.37 60.81
CA GLU A 2 -14.24 -39.76 60.46
C GLU A 2 -15.37 -38.91 61.05
N ALA A 3 -16.59 -38.83 60.52
CA ALA A 3 -17.32 -39.24 59.32
C ALA A 3 -18.81 -39.24 59.75
N MET A 4 -19.71 -39.42 58.78
CA MET A 4 -21.07 -39.96 58.97
C MET A 4 -22.11 -38.96 59.55
N THR A 5 -23.36 -38.88 59.12
CA THR A 5 -24.16 -39.57 58.09
C THR A 5 -25.52 -38.85 58.09
N SER A 6 -26.16 -38.79 56.93
CA SER A 6 -27.58 -38.43 56.76
C SER A 6 -28.51 -39.40 57.51
N PRO A 7 -29.81 -39.08 57.63
CA PRO A 7 -30.75 -39.84 56.79
C PRO A 7 -31.92 -39.03 56.22
N VAL A 8 -32.54 -39.67 55.22
CA VAL A 8 -33.64 -39.27 54.36
C VAL A 8 -34.97 -39.74 54.95
N THR A 9 -36.03 -38.93 54.88
CA THR A 9 -37.39 -39.44 54.61
C THR A 9 -38.31 -38.42 53.94
N THR A 10 -39.00 -38.93 52.94
CA THR A 10 -39.91 -38.34 51.95
C THR A 10 -41.27 -37.93 52.52
N THR A 11 -41.88 -36.89 51.94
CA THR A 11 -43.35 -36.74 51.92
C THR A 11 -43.77 -36.05 50.63
N THR A 12 -44.57 -36.77 49.82
CA THR A 12 -45.21 -36.27 48.59
C THR A 12 -46.64 -35.87 48.93
N THR A 13 -47.13 -34.69 48.50
CA THR A 13 -48.49 -34.45 47.94
C THR A 13 -48.60 -33.00 47.38
N THR A 14 -48.41 -32.89 46.06
CA THR A 14 -49.24 -32.24 45.03
C THR A 14 -50.00 -30.89 45.23
N ILE A 15 -49.90 -30.07 44.15
CA ILE A 15 -50.75 -28.94 43.67
C ILE A 15 -50.37 -27.56 44.26
N THR A 16 -49.86 -26.57 43.52
CA THR A 16 -50.58 -25.82 42.46
C THR A 16 -49.60 -24.98 41.60
N THR A 17 -49.88 -24.87 40.31
CA THR A 17 -49.27 -24.01 39.30
C THR A 17 -49.32 -22.52 39.61
N THR A 18 -48.18 -21.84 39.76
CA THR A 18 -47.89 -20.46 39.29
C THR A 18 -46.47 -20.01 39.69
N THR A 19 -45.42 -20.41 38.93
CA THR A 19 -44.06 -19.87 39.13
C THR A 19 -43.14 -20.16 37.94
N ASN A 20 -43.51 -19.76 36.72
CA ASN A 20 -42.59 -19.86 35.55
C ASN A 20 -42.38 -18.54 34.78
N ALA A 21 -42.98 -17.43 35.21
CA ALA A 21 -42.73 -16.12 34.58
C ALA A 21 -41.59 -15.33 35.25
N VAL A 22 -41.44 -15.41 36.57
CA VAL A 22 -40.50 -14.55 37.33
C VAL A 22 -39.02 -14.97 37.19
N ASN A 23 -38.74 -16.24 36.82
CA ASN A 23 -37.37 -16.73 36.68
C ASN A 23 -36.74 -16.42 35.30
N ILE A 24 -37.57 -16.29 34.25
CA ILE A 24 -37.10 -15.96 32.89
C ILE A 24 -36.71 -14.49 32.82
N ASP A 25 -37.44 -13.61 33.51
CA ASP A 25 -37.14 -12.18 33.57
C ASP A 25 -35.84 -11.89 34.34
N ASN A 26 -35.53 -12.65 35.40
CA ASN A 26 -34.27 -12.49 36.15
C ASN A 26 -33.05 -13.03 35.38
N GLU A 27 -33.16 -14.17 34.69
CA GLU A 27 -32.05 -14.69 33.87
C GLU A 27 -31.77 -13.82 32.64
N THR A 28 -32.82 -13.30 31.99
CA THR A 28 -32.67 -12.37 30.86
C THR A 28 -32.10 -11.01 31.30
N HIS A 29 -32.51 -10.49 32.46
CA HIS A 29 -31.95 -9.24 33.01
C HIS A 29 -30.47 -9.40 33.39
N ASN A 30 -30.09 -10.56 33.94
CA ASN A 30 -28.70 -10.86 34.29
C ASN A 30 -27.83 -11.05 33.03
N ALA A 31 -28.35 -11.72 32.00
CA ALA A 31 -27.68 -11.88 30.70
C ALA A 31 -27.50 -10.54 29.96
N GLN A 32 -28.51 -9.67 29.98
CA GLN A 32 -28.42 -8.31 29.41
C GLN A 32 -27.40 -7.45 30.15
N THR A 33 -27.34 -7.55 31.48
CA THR A 33 -26.35 -6.84 32.29
C THR A 33 -24.92 -7.32 32.00
N LEU A 34 -24.72 -8.64 31.87
CA LEU A 34 -23.44 -9.23 31.49
C LEU A 34 -23.00 -8.81 30.07
N LEU A 35 -23.92 -8.79 29.11
CA LEU A 35 -23.65 -8.34 27.75
C LEU A 35 -23.25 -6.86 27.72
N SER A 36 -24.01 -6.00 28.40
CA SER A 36 -23.72 -4.57 28.51
C SER A 36 -22.36 -4.30 29.14
N ASN A 37 -22.02 -5.01 30.22
CA ASN A 37 -20.72 -4.90 30.88
C ASN A 37 -19.57 -5.36 29.97
N ARG A 38 -19.76 -6.46 29.21
CA ARG A 38 -18.77 -6.95 28.25
C ARG A 38 -18.53 -5.94 27.12
N VAL A 39 -19.61 -5.37 26.57
CA VAL A 39 -19.53 -4.35 25.50
C VAL A 39 -18.83 -3.09 26.02
N ALA A 40 -19.16 -2.61 27.22
CA ALA A 40 -18.51 -1.45 27.82
C ALA A 40 -17.00 -1.67 28.04
N LEU A 41 -16.60 -2.83 28.56
CA LEU A 41 -15.19 -3.18 28.75
C LEU A 41 -14.44 -3.23 27.40
N ARG A 42 -15.01 -3.91 26.40
CA ARG A 42 -14.40 -4.00 25.07
C ARG A 42 -14.33 -2.64 24.37
N GLN A 43 -15.31 -1.76 24.58
CA GLN A 43 -15.27 -0.40 24.07
C GLN A 43 -14.11 0.39 24.69
N GLN A 44 -13.90 0.28 26.00
CA GLN A 44 -12.75 0.90 26.66
C GLN A 44 -11.42 0.37 26.10
N VAL A 45 -11.30 -0.94 25.84
CA VAL A 45 -10.10 -1.52 25.22
C VAL A 45 -9.87 -0.95 23.82
N LEU A 46 -10.92 -0.78 23.02
CA LEU A 46 -10.81 -0.14 21.69
C LEU A 46 -10.34 1.31 21.79
N ASP A 47 -10.87 2.09 22.73
CA ASP A 47 -10.50 3.50 22.90
C ASP A 47 -9.03 3.64 23.35
N ILE A 48 -8.60 2.79 24.30
CA ILE A 48 -7.19 2.72 24.73
C ILE A 48 -6.30 2.31 23.54
N THR A 49 -6.71 1.27 22.80
CA THR A 49 -5.98 0.77 21.63
C THR A 49 -5.81 1.88 20.58
N ALA A 50 -6.88 2.61 20.26
CA ALA A 50 -6.84 3.71 19.30
C ALA A 50 -5.83 4.78 19.74
N ASN A 51 -5.88 5.20 21.02
CA ASN A 51 -4.96 6.21 21.56
C ASN A 51 -3.50 5.73 21.57
N THR A 52 -3.25 4.47 21.92
CA THR A 52 -1.90 3.88 21.86
C THR A 52 -1.38 3.85 20.42
N LEU A 53 -2.19 3.38 19.46
CA LEU A 53 -1.80 3.35 18.05
C LEU A 53 -1.49 4.74 17.50
N LYS A 54 -2.28 5.77 17.83
CA LYS A 54 -2.02 7.16 17.43
C LYS A 54 -0.72 7.73 18.00
N SER A 55 -0.36 7.30 19.21
CA SER A 55 0.90 7.70 19.85
C SER A 55 2.13 7.04 19.22
N GLU A 56 1.98 5.82 18.71
CA GLU A 56 3.06 5.02 18.10
C GLU A 56 3.22 5.30 16.59
N LEU A 57 2.12 5.54 15.89
CA LEU A 57 2.06 5.66 14.42
C LEU A 57 1.60 7.07 14.04
N PHE A 58 2.55 7.89 13.62
CA PHE A 58 2.36 9.32 13.38
C PHE A 58 1.66 9.63 12.05
N GLY A 59 0.79 10.64 12.07
CA GLY A 59 0.12 11.14 10.85
C GLY A 59 -0.97 10.22 10.32
N LEU A 60 -1.37 9.20 11.09
CA LEU A 60 -2.37 8.20 10.71
C LEU A 60 -3.65 8.29 11.56
N ASP A 61 -3.83 9.33 12.36
CA ASP A 61 -4.91 9.45 13.34
C ASP A 61 -6.30 9.19 12.73
N THR A 62 -6.59 9.84 11.59
CA THR A 62 -7.87 9.70 10.88
C THR A 62 -8.04 8.32 10.23
N LEU A 63 -6.95 7.64 9.90
CA LEU A 63 -6.98 6.28 9.36
C LEU A 63 -7.18 5.26 10.48
N ILE A 64 -6.53 5.48 11.63
CA ILE A 64 -6.71 4.66 12.83
C ILE A 64 -8.16 4.76 13.29
N ASP A 65 -8.76 5.95 13.33
CA ASP A 65 -10.17 6.12 13.69
C ASP A 65 -11.10 5.34 12.74
N ARG A 66 -10.90 5.48 11.42
CA ARG A 66 -11.67 4.73 10.42
C ARG A 66 -11.48 3.21 10.53
N LEU A 67 -10.27 2.74 10.84
CA LEU A 67 -9.98 1.33 11.06
C LEU A 67 -10.71 0.82 12.31
N ILE A 68 -10.63 1.54 13.42
CA ILE A 68 -11.31 1.19 14.67
C ILE A 68 -12.82 1.17 14.47
N ASP A 69 -13.39 2.14 13.76
CA ASP A 69 -14.81 2.16 13.43
C ASP A 69 -15.22 0.93 12.59
N SER A 70 -14.38 0.52 11.62
CA SER A 70 -14.63 -0.65 10.77
C SER A 70 -14.58 -1.96 11.56
N VAL A 71 -13.74 -2.05 12.58
CA VAL A 71 -13.53 -3.25 13.42
C VAL A 71 -14.45 -3.27 14.65
N ARG A 72 -15.06 -2.13 15.01
CA ARG A 72 -15.84 -1.96 16.25
C ARG A 72 -16.93 -3.01 16.42
N ALA A 73 -17.79 -3.18 15.41
CA ALA A 73 -18.91 -4.12 15.49
C ALA A 73 -18.42 -5.57 15.69
N TRP A 74 -17.39 -5.96 14.94
CA TRP A 74 -16.76 -7.28 15.04
C TRP A 74 -16.15 -7.54 16.42
N TYR A 75 -15.45 -6.57 17.00
CA TYR A 75 -14.81 -6.74 18.30
C TYR A 75 -15.83 -6.75 19.45
N LEU A 76 -16.80 -5.83 19.43
CA LEU A 76 -17.79 -5.71 20.50
C LEU A 76 -18.79 -6.87 20.52
N LEU A 77 -19.32 -7.23 19.34
CA LEU A 77 -20.42 -8.18 19.17
C LEU A 77 -20.15 -9.13 17.99
N PRO A 78 -19.12 -9.99 18.08
CA PRO A 78 -18.79 -10.94 17.01
C PRO A 78 -19.92 -11.95 16.75
N GLU A 79 -20.86 -12.12 17.68
CA GLU A 79 -21.99 -13.04 17.53
C GLU A 79 -23.03 -12.58 16.49
N VAL A 80 -23.02 -11.29 16.12
CA VAL A 80 -23.96 -10.68 15.15
C VAL A 80 -23.37 -10.69 13.72
N ILE A 81 -22.11 -11.08 13.58
CA ILE A 81 -21.40 -11.04 12.31
C ILE A 81 -21.54 -12.38 11.59
N ASP A 82 -22.28 -12.37 10.47
CA ASP A 82 -22.54 -13.56 9.65
C ASP A 82 -21.58 -13.70 8.45
N ARG A 83 -20.71 -12.71 8.22
CA ARG A 83 -19.71 -12.68 7.16
C ARG A 83 -18.41 -12.02 7.63
N PRO A 84 -17.25 -12.42 7.10
CA PRO A 84 -15.98 -11.83 7.51
C PRO A 84 -15.97 -10.32 7.33
N VAL A 85 -15.43 -9.61 8.31
CA VAL A 85 -15.18 -8.17 8.17
C VAL A 85 -13.88 -8.00 7.41
N ILE A 86 -13.95 -7.34 6.25
CA ILE A 86 -12.80 -7.17 5.35
C ILE A 86 -12.41 -5.70 5.33
N VAL A 87 -11.17 -5.40 5.73
CA VAL A 87 -10.62 -4.05 5.66
C VAL A 87 -9.34 -4.09 4.84
N CYS A 88 -9.30 -3.32 3.76
CA CYS A 88 -8.13 -3.22 2.89
C CYS A 88 -7.31 -1.97 3.20
N LEU A 89 -6.00 -2.13 3.30
CA LEU A 89 -5.02 -1.13 3.68
C LEU A 89 -4.03 -0.98 2.51
N TRP A 90 -4.11 0.14 1.79
CA TRP A 90 -3.31 0.40 0.60
C TRP A 90 -2.38 1.58 0.83
N GLY A 91 -1.16 1.52 0.32
CA GLY A 91 -0.21 2.63 0.48
C GLY A 91 1.17 2.32 -0.03
N LEU A 92 2.07 3.30 -0.05
CA LEU A 92 3.47 3.07 -0.41
C LEU A 92 4.19 2.13 0.56
N THR A 93 5.30 1.56 0.10
CA THR A 93 6.14 0.72 0.97
C THR A 93 6.62 1.53 2.18
N GLY A 94 6.59 0.94 3.37
CA GLY A 94 7.14 1.59 4.56
C GLY A 94 6.26 2.65 5.23
N THR A 95 4.99 2.83 4.82
CA THR A 95 4.01 3.70 5.51
C THR A 95 3.42 3.11 6.80
N GLY A 96 3.89 1.93 7.23
CA GLY A 96 3.48 1.33 8.51
C GLY A 96 2.25 0.42 8.48
N LYS A 97 1.73 0.03 7.31
CA LYS A 97 0.51 -0.82 7.17
C LYS A 97 0.59 -2.14 7.96
N THR A 98 1.61 -2.96 7.69
CA THR A 98 1.81 -4.26 8.38
C THR A 98 2.06 -4.06 9.87
N GLN A 99 2.77 -2.99 10.25
CA GLN A 99 3.01 -2.65 11.66
C GLN A 99 1.72 -2.30 12.40
N LEU A 100 0.84 -1.50 11.78
CA LEU A 100 -0.48 -1.14 12.32
C LEU A 100 -1.30 -2.40 12.60
N VAL A 101 -1.38 -3.33 11.65
CA VAL A 101 -2.14 -4.58 11.82
C VAL A 101 -1.59 -5.43 12.96
N ARG A 102 -0.27 -5.64 13.01
CA ARG A 102 0.36 -6.44 14.07
C ARG A 102 0.15 -5.81 15.45
N ARG A 103 0.29 -4.49 15.58
CA ARG A 103 0.06 -3.78 16.84
C ARG A 103 -1.42 -3.80 17.24
N LEU A 104 -2.34 -3.63 16.29
CA LEU A 104 -3.78 -3.79 16.54
C LEU A 104 -4.09 -5.18 17.10
N ALA A 105 -3.61 -6.26 16.47
CA ALA A 105 -3.83 -7.62 16.94
C ALA A 105 -3.27 -7.86 18.36
N GLN A 106 -2.11 -7.29 18.68
CA GLN A 106 -1.51 -7.35 20.02
C GLN A 106 -2.34 -6.62 21.06
N LEU A 107 -2.73 -5.37 20.79
CA LEU A 107 -3.46 -4.52 21.73
C LEU A 107 -4.89 -5.01 21.99
N LEU A 108 -5.53 -5.60 20.97
CA LEU A 108 -6.86 -6.22 21.12
C LEU A 108 -6.83 -7.58 21.83
N GLY A 109 -5.64 -8.15 22.07
CA GLY A 109 -5.47 -9.46 22.70
C GLY A 109 -5.80 -10.64 21.79
N PHE A 110 -5.55 -10.50 20.48
CA PHE A 110 -5.80 -11.51 19.45
C PHE A 110 -4.51 -12.11 18.86
N TYR A 111 -3.35 -11.81 19.44
CA TYR A 111 -2.06 -12.30 18.92
C TYR A 111 -1.93 -13.83 18.98
N ASP A 112 -2.62 -14.47 19.92
CA ASP A 112 -2.74 -15.92 20.03
C ASP A 112 -3.61 -16.53 18.92
N ARG A 113 -4.48 -15.75 18.27
CA ARG A 113 -5.38 -16.14 17.16
C ARG A 113 -5.21 -15.20 15.96
N PHE A 114 -3.94 -14.89 15.65
CA PHE A 114 -3.52 -14.05 14.54
C PHE A 114 -2.74 -14.91 13.53
N LEU A 115 -3.18 -14.91 12.27
CA LEU A 115 -2.51 -15.58 11.16
C LEU A 115 -2.07 -14.56 10.12
N GLU A 116 -0.78 -14.52 9.81
CA GLU A 116 -0.21 -13.70 8.74
C GLU A 116 0.16 -14.58 7.55
N VAL A 117 -0.37 -14.23 6.37
CA VAL A 117 -0.13 -14.92 5.10
C VAL A 117 0.52 -13.94 4.14
N GLN A 118 1.76 -14.21 3.75
CA GLN A 118 2.44 -13.44 2.71
C GLN A 118 1.98 -13.93 1.33
N MET A 119 1.27 -13.07 0.60
CA MET A 119 0.57 -13.43 -0.64
C MET A 119 1.52 -13.43 -1.87
N ASP A 120 2.50 -14.33 -1.87
CA ASP A 120 3.42 -14.52 -3.00
C ASP A 120 3.05 -15.76 -3.82
N GLY A 121 2.32 -15.54 -4.92
CA GLY A 121 1.87 -16.60 -5.83
C GLY A 121 2.97 -17.24 -6.67
N PHE A 122 4.21 -16.72 -6.67
CA PHE A 122 5.30 -17.14 -7.55
C PHE A 122 6.52 -17.73 -6.82
N SER A 123 6.49 -17.76 -5.49
CA SER A 123 7.58 -18.35 -4.71
C SER A 123 7.66 -19.88 -4.88
N ASN A 124 8.68 -20.35 -5.61
CA ASN A 124 9.10 -21.76 -5.62
C ASN A 124 9.77 -22.10 -4.27
N SER A 125 9.01 -22.18 -3.18
CA SER A 125 9.54 -22.78 -1.97
C SER A 125 9.56 -24.29 -2.13
N THR A 126 10.77 -24.87 -2.23
CA THR A 126 11.07 -26.32 -2.27
C THR A 126 10.70 -27.06 -0.97
N ARG A 127 9.69 -26.59 -0.22
CA ARG A 127 9.41 -27.04 1.14
C ARG A 127 7.94 -27.42 1.32
N GLY A 128 7.63 -28.65 0.91
CA GLY A 128 6.46 -29.40 1.35
C GLY A 128 5.15 -29.06 0.64
N MET A 129 4.58 -30.07 0.00
CA MET A 129 3.38 -30.12 -0.84
C MET A 129 2.04 -29.82 -0.09
N THR A 130 2.08 -29.17 1.08
CA THR A 130 0.94 -29.08 2.02
C THR A 130 0.56 -27.66 2.47
N ARG A 131 1.14 -26.60 1.88
CA ARG A 131 0.82 -25.19 2.25
C ARG A 131 0.50 -24.30 1.04
N ASP A 132 -0.30 -24.84 0.12
CA ASP A 132 -0.69 -24.13 -1.10
C ASP A 132 -2.06 -23.46 -1.02
N SER A 133 -2.83 -23.67 0.06
CA SER A 133 -4.17 -23.12 0.28
C SER A 133 -4.28 -22.37 1.62
N ILE A 134 -5.17 -21.38 1.68
CA ILE A 134 -5.47 -20.65 2.93
C ILE A 134 -6.18 -21.55 3.93
N ALA A 135 -7.04 -22.46 3.46
CA ALA A 135 -7.72 -23.46 4.28
C ALA A 135 -6.72 -24.32 5.08
N ALA A 136 -5.65 -24.80 4.44
CA ALA A 136 -4.61 -25.56 5.12
C ALA A 136 -3.85 -24.73 6.16
N MET A 137 -3.59 -23.46 5.87
CA MET A 137 -2.93 -22.54 6.80
C MET A 137 -3.80 -22.27 8.03
N LEU A 138 -5.08 -21.98 7.84
CA LEU A 138 -6.06 -21.79 8.92
C LEU A 138 -6.22 -23.04 9.77
N ALA A 139 -6.33 -24.23 9.14
CA ALA A 139 -6.39 -25.50 9.87
C ALA A 139 -5.15 -25.78 10.71
N SER A 140 -3.99 -25.28 10.30
CA SER A 140 -2.73 -25.37 11.06
C SER A 140 -2.52 -24.24 12.06
N SER A 141 -3.42 -23.25 12.10
CA SER A 141 -3.35 -22.10 12.98
C SER A 141 -4.10 -22.36 14.30
N SER A 142 -4.03 -21.39 15.20
CA SER A 142 -4.78 -21.36 16.46
C SER A 142 -6.20 -20.80 16.30
N ILE A 143 -6.58 -20.37 15.10
CA ILE A 143 -7.93 -19.86 14.81
C ILE A 143 -8.88 -21.05 14.71
N VAL A 144 -9.85 -21.11 15.61
CA VAL A 144 -10.86 -22.17 15.67
C VAL A 144 -12.06 -21.79 14.80
N GLU A 145 -12.66 -22.79 14.17
CA GLU A 145 -13.90 -22.63 13.39
C GLU A 145 -15.01 -21.97 14.24
N GLY A 146 -15.68 -20.96 13.68
CA GLY A 146 -16.78 -20.25 14.33
C GLY A 146 -16.37 -19.31 15.48
N GLU A 147 -15.06 -19.13 15.72
CA GLU A 147 -14.51 -18.16 16.68
C GLU A 147 -13.96 -16.91 15.99
N PRO A 148 -13.94 -15.74 16.67
CA PRO A 148 -13.28 -14.56 16.14
C PRO A 148 -11.77 -14.79 16.07
N GLY A 149 -11.18 -14.41 14.94
CA GLY A 149 -9.73 -14.44 14.70
C GLY A 149 -9.33 -13.36 13.70
N ILE A 150 -8.04 -13.06 13.62
CA ILE A 150 -7.50 -12.05 12.71
C ILE A 150 -6.64 -12.73 11.64
N LEU A 151 -6.98 -12.52 10.38
CA LEU A 151 -6.21 -12.96 9.22
C LEU A 151 -5.62 -11.75 8.50
N LEU A 152 -4.30 -11.68 8.39
CA LEU A 152 -3.58 -10.69 7.59
C LEU A 152 -3.14 -11.31 6.26
N LEU A 153 -3.64 -10.78 5.15
CA LEU A 153 -3.16 -11.07 3.80
C LEU A 153 -2.18 -9.97 3.38
N ASP A 154 -0.88 -10.22 3.58
CA ASP A 154 0.17 -9.23 3.32
C ASP A 154 0.72 -9.29 1.89
N GLU A 155 1.18 -8.15 1.38
CA GLU A 155 1.70 -7.96 0.03
C GLU A 155 0.73 -8.47 -1.07
N PHE A 156 -0.57 -8.25 -0.88
CA PHE A 156 -1.64 -8.78 -1.75
C PHE A 156 -1.46 -8.43 -3.23
N GLN A 157 -0.81 -7.31 -3.55
CA GLN A 157 -0.51 -6.90 -4.94
C GLN A 157 0.33 -7.92 -5.73
N ARG A 158 1.06 -8.81 -5.04
CA ARG A 158 1.89 -9.85 -5.67
C ARG A 158 1.06 -11.02 -6.19
N PHE A 159 -0.12 -11.23 -5.62
CA PHE A 159 -1.06 -12.28 -6.00
C PHE A 159 -1.84 -11.88 -7.27
N ARG A 160 -1.16 -11.68 -8.40
CA ARG A 160 -1.80 -11.22 -9.65
C ARG A 160 -2.54 -12.35 -10.36
N THR A 161 -3.77 -12.08 -10.80
CA THR A 161 -4.56 -12.98 -11.65
C THR A 161 -4.64 -12.50 -13.10
N ARG A 162 -4.17 -11.27 -13.36
CA ARG A 162 -4.02 -10.68 -14.70
C ARG A 162 -2.57 -10.26 -14.98
N ASP A 163 -2.13 -10.48 -16.22
CA ASP A 163 -0.83 -10.03 -16.72
C ASP A 163 -0.87 -8.55 -17.15
N ARG A 164 0.29 -7.97 -17.49
CA ARG A 164 0.39 -6.57 -17.96
C ARG A 164 -0.28 -6.32 -19.31
N LYS A 165 -0.63 -7.37 -20.06
CA LYS A 165 -1.34 -7.30 -21.34
C LYS A 165 -2.86 -7.51 -21.14
N GLY A 166 -3.32 -7.70 -19.91
CA GLY A 166 -4.71 -7.91 -19.55
C GLY A 166 -5.20 -9.36 -19.64
N ASN A 167 -4.32 -10.31 -19.99
CA ASN A 167 -4.65 -11.74 -20.07
C ASN A 167 -4.66 -12.39 -18.69
N ASP A 168 -5.38 -13.50 -18.58
CA ASP A 168 -5.45 -14.28 -17.35
C ASP A 168 -4.15 -15.03 -17.06
N VAL A 169 -3.74 -15.00 -15.79
CA VAL A 169 -2.61 -15.75 -15.27
C VAL A 169 -3.13 -16.94 -14.47
N ALA A 170 -2.66 -18.14 -14.81
CA ALA A 170 -2.98 -19.35 -14.06
C ALA A 170 -2.24 -19.35 -12.71
N VAL A 171 -2.90 -18.86 -11.66
CA VAL A 171 -2.38 -18.91 -10.29
C VAL A 171 -2.78 -20.24 -9.65
N LYS A 172 -1.81 -21.03 -9.17
CA LYS A 172 -2.08 -22.36 -8.58
C LYS A 172 -2.23 -22.36 -7.05
N ARG A 173 -1.70 -21.35 -6.36
CA ARG A 173 -1.75 -21.22 -4.89
C ARG A 173 -2.83 -20.24 -4.46
N TYR A 174 -3.37 -20.37 -3.25
CA TYR A 174 -4.28 -19.45 -2.58
C TYR A 174 -5.59 -19.11 -3.33
N GLN A 175 -6.01 -19.92 -4.30
CA GLN A 175 -7.25 -19.71 -5.06
C GLN A 175 -8.50 -19.66 -4.18
N ASP A 176 -8.46 -20.38 -3.05
CA ASP A 176 -9.50 -20.46 -2.04
C ASP A 176 -9.71 -19.14 -1.26
N VAL A 177 -8.77 -18.17 -1.36
CA VAL A 177 -8.93 -16.83 -0.78
C VAL A 177 -10.21 -16.14 -1.23
N TRP A 178 -10.61 -16.35 -2.49
CA TRP A 178 -11.78 -15.68 -3.04
C TRP A 178 -13.09 -16.25 -2.49
N ALA A 179 -13.12 -17.52 -2.09
CA ALA A 179 -14.26 -18.10 -1.38
C ALA A 179 -14.34 -17.50 0.03
N LEU A 180 -13.20 -17.48 0.73
CA LEU A 180 -13.09 -16.90 2.07
C LEU A 180 -13.56 -15.44 2.13
N LEU A 181 -13.13 -14.59 1.17
CA LEU A 181 -13.53 -13.19 1.08
C LEU A 181 -15.01 -12.99 0.71
N SER A 182 -15.70 -14.01 0.21
CA SER A 182 -17.10 -13.90 -0.23
C SER A 182 -18.08 -14.16 0.91
N ASP A 183 -17.99 -15.33 1.54
CA ASP A 183 -18.94 -15.80 2.55
C ASP A 183 -18.27 -16.35 3.82
N GLY A 184 -16.94 -16.34 3.89
CA GLY A 184 -16.19 -16.85 5.04
C GLY A 184 -16.17 -18.38 5.14
N ARG A 185 -16.64 -19.10 4.12
CA ARG A 185 -16.71 -20.57 4.15
C ARG A 185 -15.69 -21.16 3.20
N LEU A 186 -14.90 -22.09 3.72
CA LEU A 186 -13.90 -22.80 2.92
C LEU A 186 -14.33 -24.25 2.73
N SER A 187 -14.25 -24.71 1.49
CA SER A 187 -14.43 -26.12 1.12
C SER A 187 -13.34 -26.97 1.75
N PRO A 188 -13.64 -28.24 2.08
CA PRO A 188 -12.64 -29.14 2.60
C PRO A 188 -11.59 -29.41 1.52
N PRO A 189 -10.35 -29.77 1.88
CA PRO A 189 -9.31 -30.10 0.92
C PRO A 189 -9.66 -31.43 0.21
N MET A 190 -10.46 -31.35 -0.86
CA MET A 190 -10.92 -32.52 -1.61
C MET A 190 -9.75 -33.33 -2.16
N ASP A 191 -8.69 -32.67 -2.64
CA ASP A 191 -7.47 -33.34 -3.12
C ASP A 191 -6.84 -34.28 -2.08
N ALA A 192 -6.90 -33.92 -0.79
CA ALA A 192 -6.38 -34.77 0.28
C ALA A 192 -7.29 -35.98 0.51
N LEU A 193 -8.61 -35.77 0.50
CA LEU A 193 -9.61 -36.84 0.63
C LEU A 193 -9.54 -37.82 -0.55
N ASP A 194 -9.42 -37.31 -1.77
CA ASP A 194 -9.30 -38.11 -2.99
C ASP A 194 -7.99 -38.91 -3.01
N ARG A 195 -6.88 -38.33 -2.50
CA ARG A 195 -5.61 -39.05 -2.32
C ARG A 195 -5.77 -40.24 -1.37
N ILE A 196 -6.44 -40.03 -0.23
CA ILE A 196 -6.67 -41.09 0.77
C ILE A 196 -7.60 -42.17 0.22
N GLU A 197 -8.66 -41.79 -0.51
CA GLU A 197 -9.56 -42.73 -1.17
C GLU A 197 -8.83 -43.55 -2.25
N LEU A 198 -7.95 -42.91 -3.02
CA LEU A 198 -7.12 -43.59 -4.01
C LEU A 198 -6.16 -44.60 -3.35
N GLU A 199 -5.52 -44.22 -2.23
CA GLU A 199 -4.64 -45.11 -1.47
C GLU A 199 -5.40 -46.31 -0.88
N GLN A 200 -6.63 -46.12 -0.42
CA GLN A 200 -7.52 -47.21 0.00
C GLN A 200 -7.87 -48.13 -1.16
N ALA A 201 -8.25 -47.58 -2.32
CA ALA A 201 -8.60 -48.36 -3.50
C ALA A 201 -7.41 -49.23 -3.96
N TYR A 202 -6.19 -48.68 -3.95
CA TYR A 202 -4.97 -49.44 -4.24
C TYR A 202 -4.76 -50.57 -3.23
N HIS A 203 -4.92 -50.32 -1.92
CA HIS A 203 -4.75 -51.35 -0.90
C HIS A 203 -5.78 -52.48 -1.01
N GLN A 204 -7.05 -52.13 -1.25
CA GLN A 204 -8.13 -53.09 -1.47
C GLN A 204 -7.87 -53.94 -2.73
N TYR A 205 -7.38 -53.33 -3.80
CA TYR A 205 -6.99 -54.01 -5.02
C TYR A 205 -5.83 -54.99 -4.80
N GLU A 206 -4.77 -54.57 -4.09
CA GLU A 206 -3.65 -55.46 -3.74
C GLU A 206 -4.10 -56.63 -2.85
N ALA A 207 -4.97 -56.37 -1.88
CA ALA A 207 -5.55 -57.42 -1.03
C ALA A 207 -6.40 -58.40 -1.83
N MET A 208 -7.16 -57.92 -2.82
CA MET A 208 -7.96 -58.76 -3.72
C MET A 208 -7.06 -59.58 -4.66
N GLN A 209 -6.04 -58.98 -5.26
CA GLN A 209 -5.05 -59.69 -6.07
C GLN A 209 -4.35 -60.79 -5.27
N ALA A 210 -3.92 -60.49 -4.04
CA ALA A 210 -3.29 -61.48 -3.18
C ALA A 210 -4.23 -62.65 -2.82
N ARG A 211 -5.55 -62.41 -2.70
CA ARG A 211 -6.55 -63.47 -2.51
C ARG A 211 -6.73 -64.32 -3.78
N VAL A 212 -6.72 -63.68 -4.95
CA VAL A 212 -6.82 -64.37 -6.25
C VAL A 212 -5.55 -65.19 -6.52
N ASP A 213 -4.37 -64.63 -6.29
CA ASP A 213 -3.08 -65.31 -6.43
C ASP A 213 -3.00 -66.52 -5.47
N LYS A 214 -3.45 -66.35 -4.22
CA LYS A 214 -3.53 -67.46 -3.25
C LYS A 214 -4.53 -68.53 -3.66
N ALA A 215 -5.69 -68.14 -4.20
CA ALA A 215 -6.69 -69.09 -4.70
C ALA A 215 -6.20 -69.86 -5.94
N ASN A 216 -5.44 -69.19 -6.82
CA ASN A 216 -4.81 -69.81 -7.98
C ASN A 216 -3.68 -70.78 -7.55
N GLU A 217 -2.85 -70.40 -6.57
CA GLU A 217 -1.83 -71.27 -5.96
C GLU A 217 -2.43 -72.50 -5.25
N GLU A 218 -3.65 -72.40 -4.69
CA GLU A 218 -4.37 -73.53 -4.09
C GLU A 218 -5.08 -74.41 -5.13
N SER A 219 -5.25 -73.95 -6.38
CA SER A 219 -5.90 -74.69 -7.47
C SER A 219 -4.94 -75.39 -8.43
N ASP A 220 -3.69 -74.93 -8.56
CA ASP A 220 -2.63 -75.56 -9.35
C ASP A 220 -1.87 -76.60 -8.50
N ASN A 221 -2.37 -77.85 -8.46
CA ASN A 221 -1.62 -79.01 -7.96
C ASN A 221 -0.63 -79.52 -9.02
N ASP A 222 0.36 -78.71 -9.41
CA ASP A 222 1.48 -79.18 -10.23
C ASP A 222 2.81 -78.93 -9.49
N ASP A 223 3.48 -80.02 -9.12
CA ASP A 223 4.55 -80.08 -8.12
C ASP A 223 5.93 -79.56 -8.60
N ASP A 224 6.02 -78.85 -9.75
CA ASP A 224 7.33 -78.62 -10.41
C ASP A 224 7.60 -77.18 -10.93
N ALA A 225 6.88 -76.15 -10.45
CA ALA A 225 7.20 -74.74 -10.74
C ALA A 225 7.80 -74.01 -9.51
N PRO A 226 8.80 -73.12 -9.68
CA PRO A 226 9.39 -72.38 -8.56
C PRO A 226 8.35 -71.47 -7.91
N ARG A 227 7.96 -71.80 -6.66
CA ARG A 227 7.02 -71.03 -5.83
C ARG A 227 7.46 -69.56 -5.79
N LYS A 228 6.69 -68.66 -6.43
CA LYS A 228 6.89 -67.21 -6.28
C LYS A 228 6.68 -66.88 -4.80
N LYS A 229 7.63 -66.16 -4.18
CA LYS A 229 7.46 -65.70 -2.79
C LYS A 229 6.19 -64.83 -2.74
N PRO A 230 5.25 -65.08 -1.82
CA PRO A 230 4.05 -64.26 -1.70
C PRO A 230 4.48 -62.81 -1.47
N LYS A 231 3.97 -61.88 -2.28
CA LYS A 231 4.17 -60.44 -2.04
C LYS A 231 3.65 -60.13 -0.65
N GLN A 232 4.55 -59.73 0.24
CA GLN A 232 4.22 -59.45 1.63
C GLN A 232 3.27 -58.25 1.66
N GLN A 233 2.03 -58.47 2.12
CA GLN A 233 1.02 -57.43 2.21
C GLN A 233 1.53 -56.33 3.15
N SER A 234 1.69 -55.11 2.64
CA SER A 234 1.92 -53.97 3.52
C SER A 234 0.60 -53.68 4.26
N PRO A 235 0.62 -53.57 5.60
CA PRO A 235 -0.59 -53.20 6.33
C PRO A 235 -0.98 -51.77 5.94
N PHE A 236 -2.27 -51.54 5.65
CA PHE A 236 -2.78 -50.19 5.44
C PHE A 236 -2.45 -49.35 6.67
N HIS A 237 -1.72 -48.26 6.45
CA HIS A 237 -1.30 -47.36 7.51
C HIS A 237 -1.47 -45.93 7.04
N LEU A 238 -2.32 -45.18 7.74
CA LEU A 238 -2.41 -43.74 7.55
C LEU A 238 -1.15 -43.09 8.10
N SER A 239 -0.46 -42.35 7.23
CA SER A 239 0.66 -41.53 7.68
C SER A 239 0.18 -40.47 8.69
N ALA A 240 1.10 -39.90 9.47
CA ALA A 240 0.76 -38.80 10.38
C ALA A 240 0.18 -37.57 9.63
N TYR A 241 0.49 -37.41 8.33
CA TYR A 241 -0.06 -36.37 7.49
C TYR A 241 -1.50 -36.71 7.05
N ASP A 242 -1.76 -37.92 6.59
CA ASP A 242 -3.11 -38.33 6.15
C ASP A 242 -4.09 -38.40 7.32
N ALA A 243 -3.62 -38.88 8.49
CA ALA A 243 -4.42 -38.86 9.71
C ALA A 243 -4.77 -37.43 10.16
N ARG A 244 -3.87 -36.47 9.94
CA ARG A 244 -4.11 -35.05 10.22
C ARG A 244 -5.07 -34.44 9.19
N ASP A 245 -4.89 -34.72 7.91
CA ASP A 245 -5.77 -34.25 6.84
C ASP A 245 -7.20 -34.77 7.05
N LEU A 246 -7.37 -36.04 7.42
CA LEU A 246 -8.67 -36.62 7.82
C LEU A 246 -9.24 -35.95 9.06
N GLN A 247 -8.41 -35.75 10.10
CA GLN A 247 -8.84 -35.10 11.33
C GLN A 247 -9.46 -33.73 11.06
N HIS A 248 -8.79 -32.92 10.23
CA HIS A 248 -9.26 -31.58 9.89
C HIS A 248 -10.45 -31.61 8.92
N ALA A 249 -10.37 -32.39 7.84
CA ALA A 249 -11.43 -32.43 6.83
C ALA A 249 -12.76 -32.95 7.38
N LEU A 250 -12.71 -33.94 8.28
CA LEU A 250 -13.89 -34.57 8.88
C LEU A 250 -14.27 -33.96 10.24
N LYS A 251 -13.55 -32.94 10.72
CA LYS A 251 -13.75 -32.25 12.01
C LYS A 251 -13.79 -33.22 13.21
N LEU A 252 -12.82 -34.13 13.26
CA LEU A 252 -12.76 -35.21 14.24
C LEU A 252 -12.16 -34.71 15.56
N SER A 253 -12.72 -35.22 16.66
CA SER A 253 -12.25 -34.92 18.03
C SER A 253 -11.14 -35.85 18.50
N GLU A 254 -10.98 -36.98 17.80
CA GLU A 254 -10.03 -38.03 18.11
C GLU A 254 -8.58 -37.54 17.87
N PRO A 255 -7.61 -37.90 18.74
CA PRO A 255 -6.22 -37.54 18.55
C PRO A 255 -5.62 -38.22 17.31
N ILE A 256 -4.65 -37.56 16.66
CA ILE A 256 -3.99 -38.06 15.43
C ILE A 256 -3.46 -39.50 15.62
N THR A 257 -2.90 -39.81 16.80
CA THR A 257 -2.38 -41.14 17.12
C THR A 257 -3.43 -42.24 17.12
N GLN A 258 -4.70 -41.90 17.38
CA GLN A 258 -5.83 -42.81 17.29
C GLN A 258 -6.31 -42.95 15.85
N ILE A 259 -6.34 -41.85 15.08
CA ILE A 259 -6.73 -41.84 13.66
C ILE A 259 -5.74 -42.65 12.82
N MET A 260 -4.44 -42.57 13.11
CA MET A 260 -3.40 -43.37 12.45
C MET A 260 -3.60 -44.90 12.61
N ARG A 261 -4.40 -45.34 13.59
CA ARG A 261 -4.70 -46.75 13.86
C ARG A 261 -6.01 -47.21 13.24
N TRP A 262 -6.69 -46.36 12.48
CA TRP A 262 -7.96 -46.71 11.83
C TRP A 262 -7.75 -47.75 10.73
N THR A 263 -8.67 -48.71 10.67
CA THR A 263 -8.73 -49.68 9.57
C THR A 263 -9.37 -49.02 8.34
N PRO A 264 -9.13 -49.56 7.13
CA PRO A 264 -9.76 -49.06 5.91
C PRO A 264 -11.29 -48.90 6.04
N ASP A 265 -11.96 -49.88 6.67
CA ASP A 265 -13.41 -49.86 6.87
C ASP A 265 -13.89 -48.67 7.72
N ILE A 266 -13.15 -48.33 8.78
CA ILE A 266 -13.48 -47.19 9.65
C ILE A 266 -13.32 -45.89 8.88
N VAL A 267 -12.23 -45.74 8.12
CA VAL A 267 -11.99 -44.54 7.32
C VAL A 267 -13.07 -44.39 6.23
N GLN A 268 -13.42 -45.46 5.53
CA GLN A 268 -14.49 -45.47 4.53
C GLN A 268 -15.83 -45.07 5.15
N GLN A 269 -16.20 -45.67 6.29
CA GLN A 269 -17.44 -45.33 6.98
C GLN A 269 -17.49 -43.85 7.39
N ARG A 270 -16.36 -43.28 7.85
CA ARG A 270 -16.28 -41.86 8.20
C ARG A 270 -16.40 -40.95 6.97
N LEU A 271 -15.79 -41.33 5.84
CA LEU A 271 -15.92 -40.60 4.57
C LEU A 271 -17.36 -40.64 4.04
N GLU A 272 -18.03 -41.80 4.11
CA GLU A 272 -19.44 -41.95 3.72
C GLU A 272 -20.37 -41.12 4.61
N GLN A 273 -20.15 -41.12 5.93
CA GLN A 273 -20.88 -40.26 6.87
C GLN A 273 -20.74 -38.78 6.53
N PHE A 274 -19.52 -38.35 6.18
CA PHE A 274 -19.26 -36.98 5.77
C PHE A 274 -19.93 -36.62 4.44
N ARG A 275 -19.86 -37.51 3.43
CA ARG A 275 -20.55 -37.33 2.14
C ARG A 275 -22.07 -37.20 2.30
N ASN A 276 -22.65 -37.89 3.27
CA ASN A 276 -24.09 -37.86 3.54
C ASN A 276 -24.57 -36.65 4.38
N ASP A 277 -23.67 -35.83 4.91
CA ASP A 277 -23.99 -34.59 5.64
C ASP A 277 -23.35 -33.35 4.98
N PRO A 278 -23.99 -32.78 3.94
CA PRO A 278 -23.48 -31.59 3.23
C PRO A 278 -23.32 -30.37 4.13
N SER A 279 -24.01 -30.32 5.27
CA SER A 279 -23.94 -29.18 6.19
C SER A 279 -22.59 -29.06 6.89
N ARG A 280 -21.82 -30.15 6.95
CA ARG A 280 -20.49 -30.21 7.58
C ARG A 280 -19.33 -29.95 6.63
N TRP A 281 -19.58 -29.83 5.33
CA TRP A 281 -18.52 -29.72 4.33
C TRP A 281 -17.75 -28.40 4.46
N GLY A 282 -18.44 -27.29 4.71
CA GLY A 282 -17.79 -25.98 4.88
C GLY A 282 -17.14 -25.84 6.25
N THR A 283 -15.93 -25.30 6.29
CA THR A 283 -15.34 -24.77 7.53
C THR A 283 -15.74 -23.30 7.69
N ASP A 284 -16.44 -23.00 8.78
CA ASP A 284 -16.96 -21.66 9.06
C ASP A 284 -15.90 -20.72 9.66
N HIS A 285 -15.50 -19.75 8.85
CA HIS A 285 -14.63 -18.64 9.23
C HIS A 285 -15.34 -17.28 9.08
N SER A 286 -16.67 -17.26 9.14
CA SER A 286 -17.51 -16.05 9.03
C SER A 286 -17.16 -14.97 10.05
N LYS A 287 -16.63 -15.33 11.22
CA LYS A 287 -16.24 -14.40 12.28
C LYS A 287 -14.79 -13.90 12.15
N LEU A 288 -14.12 -14.12 11.03
CA LEU A 288 -12.79 -13.54 10.81
C LEU A 288 -12.84 -12.03 10.58
N LEU A 289 -11.86 -11.34 11.16
CA LEU A 289 -11.41 -10.05 10.66
C LEU A 289 -10.29 -10.29 9.64
N ILE A 290 -10.55 -9.98 8.38
CA ILE A 290 -9.59 -10.12 7.29
C ILE A 290 -9.02 -8.75 6.97
N LEU A 291 -7.73 -8.58 7.21
CA LEU A 291 -6.97 -7.38 6.90
C LEU A 291 -6.14 -7.65 5.65
N VAL A 292 -6.38 -6.87 4.58
CA VAL A 292 -5.65 -7.01 3.32
C VAL A 292 -4.68 -5.85 3.22
N THR A 293 -3.37 -6.11 3.17
CA THR A 293 -2.36 -5.06 2.98
C THR A 293 -1.71 -5.17 1.62
N GLY A 294 -1.44 -4.03 1.00
CA GLY A 294 -0.64 -4.02 -0.21
C GLY A 294 -0.11 -2.67 -0.65
N ASN A 295 0.87 -2.73 -1.55
CA ASN A 295 1.45 -1.57 -2.21
C ASN A 295 0.85 -1.46 -3.62
N LEU A 296 0.09 -0.40 -3.85
CA LEU A 296 -0.47 -0.07 -5.16
C LEU A 296 0.25 1.16 -5.70
N ASP A 297 1.48 0.95 -6.16
CA ASP A 297 2.33 2.02 -6.68
C ASP A 297 1.69 2.69 -7.91
N GLU A 298 0.84 1.97 -8.65
CA GLU A 298 0.03 2.46 -9.77
C GLU A 298 -0.85 3.66 -9.41
N MET A 299 -1.46 3.67 -8.22
CA MET A 299 -2.27 4.81 -7.75
C MET A 299 -1.45 6.10 -7.70
N TYR A 300 -0.15 5.94 -7.49
CA TYR A 300 0.79 7.05 -7.39
C TYR A 300 1.46 7.34 -8.72
N GLN A 301 1.39 6.50 -9.76
CA GLN A 301 2.10 6.75 -11.03
C GLN A 301 1.66 8.04 -11.71
N GLY A 302 0.37 8.38 -11.65
CA GLY A 302 -0.10 9.68 -12.13
C GLY A 302 0.55 10.83 -11.37
N VAL A 303 0.78 10.68 -10.07
CA VAL A 303 1.44 11.69 -9.21
C VAL A 303 2.96 11.64 -9.38
N ALA A 304 3.58 10.46 -9.49
CA ALA A 304 5.01 10.23 -9.60
C ALA A 304 5.56 10.57 -10.99
N LYS A 305 4.76 10.44 -12.05
CA LYS A 305 5.07 11.02 -13.37
C LYS A 305 5.01 12.55 -13.35
N ARG A 306 4.13 13.13 -12.51
CA ARG A 306 4.05 14.59 -12.26
C ARG A 306 5.11 15.10 -11.27
N VAL A 307 5.82 14.18 -10.62
CA VAL A 307 6.72 14.39 -9.49
C VAL A 307 7.93 13.46 -9.70
N GLN A 308 8.54 13.58 -10.88
CA GLN A 308 9.82 12.94 -11.15
C GLN A 308 10.91 13.82 -10.51
N ASP A 309 11.13 13.72 -9.19
CA ASP A 309 12.50 13.87 -8.69
C ASP A 309 12.73 13.69 -7.18
N CYS A 310 14.00 13.39 -6.92
CA CYS A 310 14.73 13.40 -5.65
C CYS A 310 14.59 14.69 -4.81
N ASP A 311 14.04 15.77 -5.39
CA ASP A 311 13.87 17.09 -4.78
C ASP A 311 12.44 17.38 -4.31
N THR A 312 11.53 16.40 -4.42
CA THR A 312 10.15 16.57 -3.97
C THR A 312 10.10 16.73 -2.45
N ASP A 313 9.64 17.89 -1.98
CA ASP A 313 9.32 18.12 -0.57
C ASP A 313 8.27 17.10 -0.10
N ALA A 314 8.55 16.41 1.01
CA ALA A 314 7.68 15.39 1.57
C ALA A 314 6.26 15.91 1.85
N ASP A 315 6.09 17.17 2.25
CA ASP A 315 4.78 17.77 2.53
C ASP A 315 3.96 18.00 1.27
N VAL A 316 4.63 18.22 0.13
CA VAL A 316 3.98 18.37 -1.17
C VAL A 316 3.46 17.03 -1.63
N PHE A 317 4.31 16.01 -1.60
CA PHE A 317 3.91 14.65 -1.96
C PHE A 317 2.79 14.13 -1.05
N HIS A 318 2.89 14.39 0.26
CA HIS A 318 1.85 14.05 1.24
C HIS A 318 0.48 14.62 0.86
N ARG A 319 0.38 15.93 0.63
CA ARG A 319 -0.87 16.60 0.23
C ARG A 319 -1.47 16.07 -1.07
N PHE A 320 -0.64 15.60 -2.00
CA PHE A 320 -1.15 14.93 -3.21
C PHE A 320 -1.72 13.56 -2.88
N THR A 321 -1.02 12.76 -2.07
CA THR A 321 -1.49 11.42 -1.68
C THR A 321 -2.74 11.43 -0.80
N GLU A 322 -3.00 12.49 -0.03
CA GLU A 322 -4.23 12.66 0.74
C GLU A 322 -5.49 12.79 -0.14
N ARG A 323 -5.33 13.20 -1.40
CA ARG A 323 -6.46 13.37 -2.34
C ARG A 323 -6.84 12.07 -3.05
N LEU A 324 -6.07 11.00 -2.86
CA LEU A 324 -6.38 9.70 -3.46
C LEU A 324 -7.68 9.15 -2.89
N SER A 325 -8.52 8.69 -3.79
CA SER A 325 -9.85 8.18 -3.52
C SER A 325 -9.90 6.65 -3.62
N THR A 326 -11.03 6.08 -3.20
CA THR A 326 -11.30 4.65 -3.40
C THR A 326 -11.46 4.26 -4.87
N ILE A 327 -11.69 5.24 -5.76
CA ILE A 327 -11.78 5.02 -7.21
C ILE A 327 -10.38 4.70 -7.75
N ASP A 328 -9.36 5.46 -7.33
CA ASP A 328 -7.96 5.23 -7.74
C ASP A 328 -7.48 3.84 -7.30
N VAL A 329 -7.89 3.38 -6.11
CA VAL A 329 -7.64 2.02 -5.63
C VAL A 329 -8.26 0.97 -6.55
N LYS A 330 -9.54 1.14 -6.93
CA LYS A 330 -10.24 0.17 -7.79
C LYS A 330 -9.67 0.13 -9.19
N GLU A 331 -9.24 1.27 -9.72
CA GLU A 331 -8.54 1.37 -11.00
C GLU A 331 -7.20 0.60 -10.95
N ALA A 332 -6.36 0.87 -9.95
CA ALA A 332 -5.09 0.18 -9.76
C ALA A 332 -5.26 -1.34 -9.54
N LEU A 333 -6.29 -1.77 -8.80
CA LEU A 333 -6.59 -3.19 -8.62
C LEU A 333 -7.07 -3.85 -9.91
N SER A 334 -7.77 -3.12 -10.78
CA SER A 334 -8.28 -3.66 -12.05
C SER A 334 -7.16 -4.04 -13.03
N GLU A 335 -5.96 -3.48 -12.89
CA GLU A 335 -4.76 -3.88 -13.64
C GLU A 335 -4.18 -5.23 -13.18
N ARG A 336 -4.61 -5.76 -12.04
CA ARG A 336 -4.03 -6.95 -11.38
C ARG A 336 -5.04 -8.07 -11.20
N PHE A 337 -6.30 -7.71 -11.03
CA PHE A 337 -7.39 -8.59 -10.67
C PHE A 337 -8.56 -8.46 -11.64
N ARG A 338 -9.36 -9.52 -11.72
CA ARG A 338 -10.61 -9.47 -12.48
C ARG A 338 -11.67 -8.64 -11.72
N PRO A 339 -12.64 -8.01 -12.40
CA PRO A 339 -13.63 -7.15 -11.75
C PRO A 339 -14.40 -7.84 -10.60
N GLU A 340 -14.75 -9.11 -10.77
CA GLU A 340 -15.44 -9.91 -9.75
C GLU A 340 -14.59 -10.19 -8.51
N GLN A 341 -13.26 -10.20 -8.65
CA GLN A 341 -12.33 -10.36 -7.54
C GLN A 341 -12.17 -9.06 -6.77
N VAL A 342 -12.10 -7.93 -7.47
CA VAL A 342 -12.08 -6.59 -6.86
C VAL A 342 -13.36 -6.35 -6.05
N ALA A 343 -14.51 -6.81 -6.55
CA ALA A 343 -15.79 -6.70 -5.84
C ALA A 343 -15.81 -7.46 -4.49
N ARG A 344 -15.07 -8.58 -4.36
CA ARG A 344 -14.98 -9.38 -3.12
C ARG A 344 -14.12 -8.73 -2.03
N LEU A 345 -13.28 -7.76 -2.37
CA LEU A 345 -12.52 -6.97 -1.39
C LEU A 345 -13.40 -5.94 -0.66
N GLY A 346 -14.67 -5.80 -1.05
CA GLY A 346 -15.62 -4.88 -0.43
C GLY A 346 -15.35 -3.42 -0.80
N ASN A 347 -15.83 -2.51 0.06
CA ASN A 347 -15.68 -1.06 -0.14
C ASN A 347 -14.86 -0.38 0.97
N GLN A 348 -14.44 -1.13 2.00
CA GLN A 348 -13.63 -0.61 3.09
C GLN A 348 -12.16 -0.56 2.67
N HIS A 349 -11.81 0.46 1.90
CA HIS A 349 -10.44 0.73 1.47
C HIS A 349 -9.87 1.94 2.22
N LEU A 350 -8.80 1.72 2.96
CA LEU A 350 -8.05 2.74 3.68
C LEU A 350 -6.75 3.01 2.91
N VAL A 351 -6.64 4.23 2.37
CA VAL A 351 -5.45 4.67 1.63
C VAL A 351 -4.53 5.45 2.57
N PHE A 352 -3.32 4.94 2.74
CA PHE A 352 -2.27 5.55 3.54
C PHE A 352 -1.61 6.63 2.70
N PRO A 353 -1.62 7.90 3.14
CA PRO A 353 -0.83 8.92 2.50
C PRO A 353 0.67 8.61 2.64
N SER A 354 1.50 9.26 1.84
CA SER A 354 2.94 9.25 2.09
C SER A 354 3.25 9.90 3.44
N LEU A 355 4.48 9.81 3.92
CA LEU A 355 4.85 10.53 5.14
C LEU A 355 5.12 12.01 4.82
N ASP A 356 4.77 12.88 5.77
CA ASP A 356 5.12 14.30 5.74
C ASP A 356 6.56 14.51 6.23
N ARG A 357 7.08 15.73 6.08
CA ARG A 357 8.45 16.08 6.49
C ARG A 357 8.69 15.82 7.96
N LYS A 358 7.73 16.20 8.81
CA LYS A 358 7.84 16.06 10.27
C LYS A 358 7.94 14.58 10.69
N ALA A 359 7.19 13.69 10.04
CA ALA A 359 7.28 12.26 10.27
C ALA A 359 8.65 11.71 9.85
N TYR A 360 9.17 12.13 8.70
CA TYR A 360 10.52 11.74 8.25
C TYR A 360 11.62 12.23 9.20
N GLU A 361 11.60 13.50 9.62
CA GLU A 361 12.57 14.06 10.56
C GLU A 361 12.58 13.28 11.89
N ARG A 362 11.39 12.90 12.38
CA ARG A 362 11.26 12.09 13.60
C ARG A 362 11.75 10.65 13.42
N LEU A 363 11.46 10.02 12.27
CA LEU A 363 11.96 8.67 11.97
C LEU A 363 13.49 8.64 11.88
N ILE A 364 14.10 9.66 11.28
CA ILE A 364 15.56 9.83 11.24
C ILE A 364 16.09 9.98 12.66
N ALA A 365 15.49 10.87 13.47
CA ALA A 365 15.93 11.08 14.85
C ALA A 365 15.86 9.78 15.69
N ASP A 366 14.79 9.00 15.56
CA ASP A 366 14.63 7.71 16.27
C ASP A 366 15.66 6.67 15.77
N ALA A 367 15.88 6.58 14.46
CA ALA A 367 16.89 5.69 13.88
C ALA A 367 18.31 6.06 14.35
N CYS A 368 18.63 7.35 14.38
CA CYS A 368 19.90 7.86 14.90
C CYS A 368 20.05 7.58 16.39
N SER A 369 19.02 7.84 17.21
CA SER A 369 19.06 7.58 18.66
C SER A 369 19.35 6.12 18.94
N LYS A 370 18.69 5.18 18.25
CA LYS A 370 18.94 3.74 18.42
C LYS A 370 20.40 3.36 18.18
N GLN A 371 21.03 3.92 17.14
CA GLN A 371 22.45 3.68 16.86
C GLN A 371 23.37 4.34 17.89
N VAL A 372 23.07 5.58 18.27
CA VAL A 372 23.83 6.32 19.28
C VAL A 372 23.75 5.62 20.63
N ASP A 373 22.57 5.15 21.05
CA ASP A 373 22.36 4.49 22.34
C ASP A 373 23.10 3.15 22.42
N ALA A 374 23.19 2.41 21.31
CA ALA A 374 24.00 1.20 21.23
C ALA A 374 25.49 1.49 21.47
N VAL A 375 26.02 2.56 20.86
CA VAL A 375 27.43 2.98 21.01
C VAL A 375 27.68 3.59 22.39
N ARG A 376 26.78 4.44 22.88
CA ARG A 376 26.79 5.05 24.22
C ARG A 376 26.85 3.96 25.30
N SER A 377 26.03 2.93 25.17
CA SER A 377 26.00 1.80 26.12
C SER A 377 27.30 1.00 26.11
N ALA A 378 27.93 0.84 24.94
CA ALA A 378 29.20 0.13 24.81
C ALA A 378 30.41 0.92 25.34
N LEU A 379 30.41 2.25 25.18
CA LEU A 379 31.58 3.10 25.47
C LEU A 379 31.49 3.89 26.77
N GLN A 380 30.29 4.01 27.35
CA GLN A 380 29.99 4.87 28.50
C GLN A 380 30.42 6.34 28.29
N LEU A 381 30.18 6.84 27.07
CA LEU A 381 30.51 8.20 26.63
C LEU A 381 29.21 8.88 26.18
N ASP A 382 28.99 10.13 26.58
CA ASP A 382 27.85 10.90 26.08
C ASP A 382 28.12 11.30 24.63
N ILE A 383 27.15 11.06 23.76
CA ILE A 383 27.24 11.33 22.32
C ILE A 383 26.05 12.20 21.93
N GLU A 384 26.33 13.35 21.34
CA GLU A 384 25.34 14.33 20.91
C GLU A 384 25.45 14.52 19.40
N LEU A 385 24.33 14.39 18.68
CA LEU A 385 24.24 14.74 17.26
C LEU A 385 23.64 16.14 17.15
N THR A 386 24.29 17.03 16.40
CA THR A 386 23.73 18.36 16.17
C THR A 386 22.54 18.30 15.19
N PRO A 387 21.65 19.32 15.21
CA PRO A 387 20.59 19.45 14.21
C PRO A 387 21.10 19.50 12.76
N ALA A 388 22.34 19.95 12.54
CA ALA A 388 22.95 19.99 11.21
C ALA A 388 23.13 18.56 10.64
N VAL A 389 23.58 17.61 11.47
CA VAL A 389 23.71 16.19 11.07
C VAL A 389 22.35 15.63 10.68
N LEU A 390 21.31 15.87 11.48
CA LEU A 390 19.94 15.39 11.19
C LEU A 390 19.40 15.98 9.87
N LYS A 391 19.67 17.26 9.61
CA LYS A 391 19.29 17.93 8.36
C LYS A 391 20.00 17.33 7.15
N THR A 392 21.30 17.08 7.22
CA THR A 392 22.07 16.46 6.13
C THR A 392 21.60 15.04 5.86
N LEU A 393 21.31 14.26 6.91
CA LEU A 393 20.72 12.93 6.77
C LEU A 393 19.36 13.01 6.09
N TYR A 394 18.47 13.92 6.48
CA TYR A 394 17.19 14.12 5.81
C TYR A 394 17.36 14.38 4.31
N GLN A 395 18.28 15.28 3.94
CA GLN A 395 18.53 15.66 2.54
C GLN A 395 19.04 14.50 1.68
N ASN A 396 19.73 13.53 2.27
CA ASN A 396 20.32 12.38 1.56
C ASN A 396 19.52 11.08 1.72
N ALA A 397 18.51 11.05 2.60
CA ALA A 397 17.82 9.82 2.97
C ALA A 397 16.34 9.81 2.58
N VAL A 398 15.73 10.98 2.41
CA VAL A 398 14.28 11.10 2.17
C VAL A 398 13.96 11.17 0.69
N PHE A 399 13.29 10.12 0.21
CA PHE A 399 12.71 10.04 -1.13
C PHE A 399 11.22 9.68 -0.98
N PRO A 400 10.30 10.66 -1.00
CA PRO A 400 8.90 10.42 -0.63
C PRO A 400 8.22 9.30 -1.44
N VAL A 401 8.54 9.20 -2.74
CA VAL A 401 8.00 8.17 -3.65
C VAL A 401 8.48 6.76 -3.27
N GLN A 402 9.66 6.63 -2.65
CA GLN A 402 10.26 5.35 -2.25
C GLN A 402 9.95 4.98 -0.78
N GLY A 403 9.20 5.82 -0.06
CA GLY A 403 8.79 5.57 1.32
C GLY A 403 9.92 5.71 2.33
N THR A 404 9.96 4.84 3.34
CA THR A 404 10.89 4.93 4.48
C THR A 404 12.13 4.05 4.37
N ARG A 405 12.18 3.12 3.40
CA ARG A 405 13.31 2.18 3.28
C ARG A 405 14.67 2.87 3.05
N PRO A 406 14.79 3.84 2.12
CA PRO A 406 16.05 4.56 1.93
C PRO A 406 16.51 5.26 3.21
N VAL A 407 15.58 5.72 4.04
CA VAL A 407 15.89 6.43 5.28
C VAL A 407 16.75 5.58 6.22
N PHE A 408 16.31 4.36 6.54
CA PHE A 408 17.04 3.49 7.44
C PHE A 408 18.36 3.00 6.83
N SER A 409 18.36 2.70 5.54
CA SER A 409 19.58 2.28 4.84
C SER A 409 20.64 3.39 4.81
N THR A 410 20.25 4.64 4.51
CA THR A 410 21.16 5.78 4.50
C THR A 410 21.66 6.11 5.90
N VAL A 411 20.79 6.16 6.92
CA VAL A 411 21.23 6.36 8.31
C VAL A 411 22.23 5.28 8.71
N HIS A 412 21.96 4.01 8.40
CA HIS A 412 22.89 2.94 8.73
C HIS A 412 24.22 3.03 7.97
N ALA A 413 24.19 3.33 6.66
CA ALA A 413 25.37 3.42 5.82
C ALA A 413 26.25 4.64 6.15
N VAL A 414 25.64 5.77 6.51
CA VAL A 414 26.34 7.03 6.76
C VAL A 414 26.75 7.15 8.23
N LEU A 415 25.80 6.99 9.15
CA LEU A 415 26.02 7.22 10.58
C LEU A 415 26.75 6.05 11.24
N GLY A 416 26.47 4.80 10.86
CA GLY A 416 27.09 3.61 11.47
C GLY A 416 28.63 3.62 11.43
N PRO A 417 29.26 3.69 10.24
CA PRO A 417 30.72 3.80 10.11
C PRO A 417 31.28 5.05 10.80
N SER A 418 30.59 6.18 10.66
CA SER A 418 31.02 7.46 11.23
C SER A 418 31.04 7.43 12.77
N LEU A 419 30.02 6.86 13.40
CA LEU A 419 29.99 6.65 14.86
C LEU A 419 31.10 5.72 15.31
N GLY A 420 31.38 4.65 14.55
CA GLY A 420 32.50 3.74 14.83
C GLY A 420 33.86 4.45 14.79
N SER A 421 34.11 5.24 13.74
CA SER A 421 35.34 6.03 13.63
C SER A 421 35.45 7.09 14.72
N ALA A 422 34.36 7.80 15.02
CA ALA A 422 34.32 8.82 16.05
C ALA A 422 34.54 8.24 17.46
N ALA A 423 33.97 7.06 17.73
CA ALA A 423 34.20 6.31 18.96
C ALA A 423 35.67 5.95 19.17
N VAL A 424 36.32 5.37 18.14
CA VAL A 424 37.74 5.00 18.21
C VAL A 424 38.60 6.23 18.42
N TRP A 425 38.33 7.31 17.69
CA TRP A 425 39.04 8.58 17.83
C TRP A 425 38.89 9.17 19.24
N ALA A 426 37.67 9.26 19.74
CA ALA A 426 37.39 9.79 21.07
C ALA A 426 38.10 8.97 22.16
N MET A 427 38.10 7.64 22.06
CA MET A 427 38.82 6.78 22.99
C MET A 427 40.34 7.04 22.98
N GLN A 428 40.95 7.20 21.81
CA GLN A 428 42.38 7.51 21.70
C GLN A 428 42.71 8.85 22.34
N LYS A 429 41.89 9.88 22.10
CA LYS A 429 42.08 11.22 22.68
C LYS A 429 41.85 11.25 24.19
N LEU A 430 40.85 10.54 24.69
CA LEU A 430 40.62 10.38 26.13
C LEU A 430 41.78 9.64 26.81
N ALA A 431 42.37 8.63 26.17
CA ALA A 431 43.55 7.94 26.69
C ALA A 431 44.78 8.87 26.73
N GLN A 432 45.02 9.64 25.67
CA GLN A 432 46.12 10.62 25.61
C GLN A 432 45.97 11.73 26.66
N ALA A 433 44.74 12.15 26.94
CA ALA A 433 44.44 13.18 27.95
C ALA A 433 44.35 12.64 29.39
N GLY A 434 44.60 11.34 29.63
CA GLY A 434 44.48 10.73 30.96
C GLY A 434 43.05 10.63 31.50
N LEU A 435 42.04 10.78 30.64
CA LEU A 435 40.61 10.77 30.98
C LEU A 435 39.93 9.41 30.70
N ALA A 436 40.71 8.36 30.44
CA ALA A 436 40.19 7.04 30.10
C ALA A 436 39.25 6.43 31.15
N HIS A 437 39.37 6.82 32.43
CA HIS A 437 38.51 6.38 33.54
C HIS A 437 37.38 7.36 33.88
N ARG A 438 37.30 8.52 33.22
CA ARG A 438 36.31 9.60 33.45
C ARG A 438 35.47 9.88 32.20
N ARG A 439 35.20 8.85 31.40
CA ARG A 439 34.49 8.96 30.11
C ARG A 439 33.08 9.53 30.25
N SER A 440 32.40 9.23 31.35
CA SER A 440 31.08 9.74 31.67
C SER A 440 31.02 11.26 31.90
N GLN A 441 32.17 11.92 32.05
CA GLN A 441 32.28 13.38 32.22
C GLN A 441 32.67 14.09 30.92
N CYS A 442 32.75 13.35 29.81
CA CYS A 442 33.08 13.87 28.49
C CYS A 442 31.89 13.67 27.55
N ARG A 443 31.72 14.62 26.63
CA ARG A 443 30.73 14.58 25.55
C ARG A 443 31.43 14.60 24.21
N LEU A 444 31.03 13.69 23.33
CA LEU A 444 31.39 13.68 21.92
C LEU A 444 30.24 14.31 21.13
N GLN A 445 30.45 15.51 20.62
CA GLN A 445 29.51 16.17 19.72
C GLN A 445 29.90 15.86 18.28
N LEU A 446 28.93 15.44 17.48
CA LEU A 446 29.08 15.24 16.04
C LEU A 446 28.27 16.30 15.31
N ASP A 447 28.96 17.08 14.50
CA ASP A 447 28.44 18.22 13.76
C ASP A 447 28.80 18.12 12.28
N MET A 448 28.25 19.01 11.45
CA MET A 448 28.56 19.10 10.03
C MET A 448 29.37 20.36 9.73
N SER A 449 30.29 20.29 8.76
CA SER A 449 30.94 21.47 8.18
C SER A 449 29.94 22.34 7.42
N ASP A 450 30.28 23.62 7.20
CA ASP A 450 29.43 24.59 6.49
C ASP A 450 29.07 24.15 5.06
N ASP A 451 29.94 23.36 4.42
CA ASP A 451 29.72 22.78 3.09
C ASP A 451 28.94 21.46 3.11
N GLY A 452 28.58 20.94 4.29
CA GLY A 452 27.84 19.68 4.48
C GLY A 452 28.61 18.41 4.11
N LYS A 453 29.92 18.50 3.80
CA LYS A 453 30.70 17.37 3.26
C LYS A 453 31.56 16.65 4.28
N GLN A 454 31.76 17.25 5.45
CA GLN A 454 32.59 16.69 6.51
C GLN A 454 31.80 16.59 7.81
N LEU A 455 31.98 15.46 8.49
CA LEU A 455 31.54 15.29 9.87
C LEU A 455 32.62 15.85 10.79
N VAL A 456 32.28 16.86 11.58
CA VAL A 456 33.17 17.47 12.58
C VAL A 456 32.88 16.81 13.92
N MET A 457 33.91 16.19 14.49
CA MET A 457 33.86 15.51 15.78
C MET A 457 34.54 16.38 16.83
N ARG A 458 33.80 16.82 17.85
CA ARG A 458 34.32 17.62 18.96
C ARG A 458 34.20 16.83 20.25
N LEU A 459 35.32 16.65 20.94
CA LEU A 459 35.37 16.04 22.25
C LEU A 459 35.52 17.16 23.29
N GLN A 460 34.60 17.25 24.25
CA GLN A 460 34.60 18.28 25.30
C GLN A 460 34.26 17.69 26.66
N ARG A 461 34.61 18.38 27.75
CA ARG A 461 34.09 18.03 29.08
C ARG A 461 32.69 18.59 29.23
N VAL A 462 31.85 17.92 30.02
CA VAL A 462 30.46 18.39 30.24
C VAL A 462 30.41 19.75 30.94
N ASP A 463 31.44 20.09 31.72
CA ASP A 463 31.50 21.32 32.54
C ASP A 463 32.34 22.46 31.93
N GLU A 464 33.00 22.23 30.78
CA GLU A 464 33.91 23.21 30.14
C GLU A 464 33.47 23.46 28.69
N THR A 465 33.54 24.72 28.24
CA THR A 465 33.17 25.11 26.87
C THR A 465 34.29 24.87 25.85
N ASP A 466 35.53 24.66 26.30
CA ASP A 466 36.67 24.40 25.44
C ASP A 466 36.71 22.94 25.00
N SER A 467 36.88 22.73 23.69
CA SER A 467 37.06 21.39 23.12
C SER A 467 38.44 20.83 23.48
N ILE A 468 38.48 19.60 24.00
CA ILE A 468 39.71 18.82 24.24
C ILE A 468 40.40 18.50 22.91
N ALA A 469 39.60 18.16 21.89
CA ALA A 469 40.08 17.87 20.55
C ALA A 469 38.96 18.06 19.53
N GLU A 470 39.36 18.42 18.31
CA GLU A 470 38.49 18.50 17.14
C GLU A 470 39.15 17.74 15.98
N GLN A 471 38.34 17.01 15.21
CA GLN A 471 38.77 16.38 13.95
C GLN A 471 37.59 16.31 12.98
N SER A 472 37.86 16.50 11.69
CA SER A 472 36.87 16.27 10.64
C SER A 472 37.14 14.99 9.85
N ILE A 473 36.08 14.34 9.38
CA ILE A 473 36.12 13.17 8.49
C ILE A 473 35.22 13.45 7.28
N ALA A 474 35.68 13.13 6.07
CA ALA A 474 34.87 13.27 4.87
C ALA A 474 33.70 12.27 4.88
N LEU A 475 32.48 12.79 4.68
CA LEU A 475 31.28 11.99 4.46
C LEU A 475 31.09 11.76 2.96
N HIS A 476 30.92 10.49 2.57
CA HIS A 476 30.60 10.17 1.18
C HIS A 476 29.08 10.25 0.97
N LEU A 477 28.59 11.42 0.59
CA LEU A 477 27.19 11.67 0.25
C LEU A 477 27.04 11.64 -1.27
N GLU A 478 26.48 10.56 -1.82
CA GLU A 478 26.36 10.35 -3.27
C GLU A 478 25.32 11.26 -3.93
N ILE A 479 24.28 11.66 -3.18
CA ILE A 479 23.12 12.40 -3.71
C ILE A 479 23.39 13.91 -3.77
N ASP A 480 24.17 14.46 -2.83
CA ASP A 480 24.54 15.89 -2.85
C ASP A 480 25.32 16.28 -4.11
N LYS A 481 26.10 15.36 -4.70
CA LYS A 481 26.80 15.58 -5.98
C LYS A 481 25.86 15.72 -7.19
N LEU A 482 24.66 15.14 -7.11
CA LEU A 482 23.63 15.25 -8.16
C LEU A 482 22.80 16.52 -8.00
N ARG A 483 22.56 16.98 -6.76
CA ARG A 483 21.80 18.20 -6.45
C ARG A 483 22.60 19.50 -6.63
N GLU A 484 23.92 19.46 -6.44
CA GLU A 484 24.79 20.66 -6.48
C GLU A 484 25.07 21.24 -7.89
N ARG A 485 24.67 20.59 -8.99
CA ARG A 485 24.88 21.16 -10.34
C ARG A 485 23.77 22.13 -10.76
N ALA A 486 23.51 23.12 -9.92
CA ALA A 486 22.76 24.31 -10.30
C ALA A 486 23.66 25.30 -11.04
N GLN A 487 23.99 25.01 -12.30
CA GLN A 487 24.59 26.04 -13.15
C GLN A 487 23.59 27.22 -13.26
N PRO A 488 23.99 28.47 -13.01
CA PRO A 488 23.08 29.63 -13.03
C PRO A 488 22.26 29.73 -14.33
N ASP A 489 22.90 29.38 -15.45
CA ASP A 489 22.27 29.35 -16.78
C ASP A 489 21.12 28.34 -16.85
N PHE A 490 21.28 27.17 -16.22
CA PHE A 490 20.26 26.12 -16.19
C PHE A 490 19.07 26.51 -15.32
N ARG A 491 19.33 27.18 -14.19
CA ARG A 491 18.28 27.75 -13.33
C ARG A 491 17.47 28.83 -14.06
N ALA A 492 18.13 29.65 -14.89
CA ALA A 492 17.47 30.68 -15.70
C ALA A 492 16.61 30.07 -16.82
N LEU A 493 17.11 29.02 -17.49
CA LEU A 493 16.34 28.26 -18.47
C LEU A 493 15.02 27.77 -17.88
N LEU A 494 15.09 27.04 -16.76
CA LEU A 494 13.92 26.50 -16.07
C LEU A 494 12.96 27.62 -15.61
N ALA A 495 13.49 28.70 -15.03
CA ALA A 495 12.64 29.80 -14.56
C ALA A 495 11.85 30.47 -15.69
N VAL A 496 12.48 30.65 -16.85
CA VAL A 496 11.81 31.19 -18.04
C VAL A 496 10.75 30.23 -18.56
N HIS A 497 11.08 28.93 -18.65
CA HIS A 497 10.19 27.89 -19.13
C HIS A 497 8.92 27.78 -18.27
N GLU A 498 9.08 27.63 -16.95
CA GLU A 498 7.98 27.45 -16.00
C GLU A 498 7.11 28.70 -15.82
N ALA A 499 7.74 29.88 -15.86
CA ALA A 499 7.00 31.14 -15.88
C ALA A 499 6.09 31.24 -17.10
N GLY A 500 6.50 30.65 -18.24
CA GLY A 500 5.72 30.58 -19.47
C GLY A 500 4.40 29.87 -19.25
N HIS A 501 4.46 28.63 -18.77
CA HIS A 501 3.28 27.83 -18.43
C HIS A 501 2.37 28.52 -17.41
N GLY A 502 2.95 28.93 -16.28
CA GLY A 502 2.20 29.51 -15.18
C GLY A 502 1.43 30.77 -15.58
N LEU A 503 2.07 31.67 -16.34
CA LEU A 503 1.45 32.93 -16.75
C LEU A 503 0.37 32.71 -17.82
N VAL A 504 0.64 31.94 -18.87
CA VAL A 504 -0.35 31.68 -19.93
C VAL A 504 -1.55 30.93 -19.35
N TYR A 505 -1.34 29.99 -18.43
CA TYR A 505 -2.43 29.32 -17.73
C TYR A 505 -3.32 30.32 -16.97
N ALA A 506 -2.70 31.23 -16.22
CA ALA A 506 -3.43 32.23 -15.44
C ALA A 506 -4.25 33.18 -16.31
N LEU A 507 -3.69 33.60 -17.45
CA LEU A 507 -4.37 34.50 -18.39
C LEU A 507 -5.56 33.83 -19.08
N LEU A 508 -5.43 32.58 -19.51
CA LEU A 508 -6.47 31.87 -20.25
C LEU A 508 -7.61 31.37 -19.36
N ASN A 509 -7.26 30.91 -18.16
CA ASN A 509 -8.21 30.29 -17.23
C ASN A 509 -8.72 31.24 -16.15
N HIS A 510 -8.22 32.48 -16.12
CA HIS A 510 -8.56 33.49 -15.12
C HIS A 510 -8.42 32.97 -13.68
N CYS A 511 -7.43 32.12 -13.41
CA CYS A 511 -7.15 31.58 -12.08
C CYS A 511 -5.67 31.30 -11.90
N ALA A 512 -5.16 31.45 -10.67
CA ALA A 512 -3.76 31.17 -10.40
C ALA A 512 -3.48 29.65 -10.55
N PRO A 513 -2.33 29.26 -11.14
CA PRO A 513 -1.86 27.88 -11.05
C PRO A 513 -1.63 27.52 -9.57
N THR A 514 -1.76 26.25 -9.23
CA THR A 514 -1.68 25.82 -7.82
C THR A 514 -0.29 26.09 -7.21
N ASP A 515 0.74 25.94 -8.03
CA ASP A 515 2.15 26.21 -7.71
C ASP A 515 2.91 26.30 -9.05
N VAL A 516 4.01 27.05 -9.10
CA VAL A 516 4.98 27.10 -10.20
C VAL A 516 6.37 26.95 -9.59
N ARG A 517 7.16 25.95 -9.99
CA ARG A 517 8.49 25.70 -9.42
C ARG A 517 9.51 25.36 -10.47
N ILE A 518 10.78 25.66 -10.20
CA ILE A 518 11.93 25.24 -11.01
C ILE A 518 12.65 24.06 -10.35
N ASN A 519 12.88 22.99 -11.12
CA ASN A 519 13.59 21.81 -10.65
C ASN A 519 14.98 21.73 -11.30
N VAL A 520 16.03 21.91 -10.52
CA VAL A 520 17.40 22.06 -11.02
C VAL A 520 18.14 20.71 -11.14
N ALA A 521 17.57 19.63 -10.61
CA ALA A 521 18.21 18.31 -10.54
C ALA A 521 17.98 17.42 -11.78
N SER A 522 16.92 17.66 -12.56
CA SER A 522 16.66 16.97 -13.83
C SER A 522 16.48 17.93 -14.99
N PHE A 523 16.77 17.42 -16.19
CA PHE A 523 16.57 18.12 -17.46
C PHE A 523 15.08 18.19 -17.86
N GLU A 524 14.21 17.48 -17.14
CA GLU A 524 12.78 17.26 -17.43
C GLU A 524 11.84 18.12 -16.56
N GLY A 525 12.30 19.29 -16.11
CA GLY A 525 11.41 20.44 -15.94
C GLY A 525 10.87 20.71 -14.54
N GLY A 526 10.49 21.97 -14.34
CA GLY A 526 9.68 22.39 -13.21
C GLY A 526 8.21 22.02 -13.41
N TYR A 527 7.31 22.56 -12.57
CA TYR A 527 5.93 22.08 -12.56
C TYR A 527 4.89 23.17 -12.26
N ALA A 528 3.80 23.16 -13.04
CA ALA A 528 2.56 23.90 -12.79
C ALA A 528 1.35 22.94 -12.65
N SER A 529 0.62 23.01 -11.52
CA SER A 529 -0.56 22.15 -11.27
C SER A 529 -1.88 22.85 -11.58
N TYR A 530 -2.65 22.24 -12.50
CA TYR A 530 -3.94 22.71 -12.99
C TYR A 530 -5.13 22.00 -12.30
N ALA A 531 -6.30 22.61 -12.35
CA ALA A 531 -7.53 22.00 -11.81
C ALA A 531 -8.06 20.90 -12.77
N PRO A 532 -8.47 19.72 -12.27
CA PRO A 532 -9.08 18.69 -13.12
C PRO A 532 -10.44 19.17 -13.66
N ARG A 533 -10.73 18.88 -14.94
CA ARG A 533 -11.94 19.32 -15.66
C ARG A 533 -12.87 18.13 -15.95
N VAL A 534 -14.18 18.31 -15.78
CA VAL A 534 -15.20 17.27 -16.01
C VAL A 534 -15.69 17.25 -17.47
N ALA A 535 -15.69 18.40 -18.15
CA ALA A 535 -16.01 18.53 -19.57
C ALA A 535 -15.18 19.66 -20.21
N GLU A 536 -14.75 19.49 -21.46
CA GLU A 536 -13.91 20.46 -22.19
C GLU A 536 -14.67 21.07 -23.39
N SER A 537 -14.71 22.40 -23.46
CA SER A 537 -15.18 23.14 -24.64
C SER A 537 -14.10 23.20 -25.73
N ARG A 538 -14.48 23.58 -26.96
CA ARG A 538 -13.54 23.84 -28.06
C ARG A 538 -12.46 24.86 -27.67
N ARG A 539 -12.86 25.92 -26.98
CA ARG A 539 -11.95 26.95 -26.47
C ARG A 539 -11.01 26.37 -25.42
N MET A 540 -11.54 25.66 -24.42
CA MET A 540 -10.75 25.08 -23.34
C MET A 540 -9.70 24.07 -23.83
N ALA A 541 -10.03 23.28 -24.84
CA ALA A 541 -9.10 22.33 -25.46
C ALA A 541 -7.96 23.05 -26.21
N ARG A 542 -8.26 24.16 -26.90
CA ARG A 542 -7.23 25.02 -27.51
C ARG A 542 -6.37 25.73 -26.47
N ASP A 543 -6.99 26.20 -25.40
CA ASP A 543 -6.30 26.85 -24.28
C ASP A 543 -5.32 25.88 -23.62
N GLU A 544 -5.68 24.60 -23.48
CA GLU A 544 -4.77 23.57 -22.97
C GLU A 544 -3.54 23.39 -23.86
N ILE A 545 -3.73 23.26 -25.19
CA ILE A 545 -2.63 23.17 -26.17
C ILE A 545 -1.73 24.42 -26.07
N CYS A 546 -2.34 25.61 -25.96
CA CYS A 546 -1.63 26.87 -25.81
C CYS A 546 -0.80 26.93 -24.52
N VAL A 547 -1.33 26.46 -23.39
CA VAL A 547 -0.61 26.37 -22.11
C VAL A 547 0.54 25.37 -22.21
N THR A 548 0.34 24.20 -22.80
CA THR A 548 1.41 23.20 -22.97
C THR A 548 2.55 23.72 -23.86
N LEU A 549 2.27 24.57 -24.84
CA LEU A 549 3.31 25.15 -25.70
C LEU A 549 3.98 26.41 -25.09
N ALA A 550 3.51 26.89 -23.94
CA ALA A 550 3.93 28.16 -23.38
C ALA A 550 5.38 28.18 -22.86
N GLY A 551 5.91 27.06 -22.32
CA GLY A 551 7.31 26.98 -21.91
C GLY A 551 8.26 27.18 -23.10
N ARG A 552 8.03 26.45 -24.19
CA ARG A 552 8.77 26.64 -25.45
C ARG A 552 8.58 28.04 -26.05
N ALA A 553 7.37 28.62 -25.96
CA ALA A 553 7.11 29.98 -26.40
C ALA A 553 7.95 31.01 -25.62
N ALA A 554 8.09 30.82 -24.30
CA ALA A 554 8.90 31.64 -23.43
C ALA A 554 10.40 31.50 -23.73
N GLU A 555 10.90 30.27 -23.93
CA GLU A 555 12.28 30.02 -24.35
C GLU A 555 12.61 30.73 -25.67
N LEU A 556 11.75 30.56 -26.68
CA LEU A 556 11.91 31.20 -27.99
C LEU A 556 11.97 32.72 -27.90
N TRP A 557 11.20 33.31 -26.98
CA TRP A 557 11.14 34.75 -26.81
C TRP A 557 12.35 35.31 -26.06
N VAL A 558 12.79 34.64 -24.99
CA VAL A 558 13.87 35.13 -24.11
C VAL A 558 15.26 34.74 -24.63
N PHE A 559 15.43 33.50 -25.09
CA PHE A 559 16.73 32.95 -25.51
C PHE A 559 16.93 32.94 -27.03
N GLY A 560 15.85 33.08 -27.81
CA GLY A 560 15.89 33.08 -29.27
C GLY A 560 15.78 31.67 -29.88
N LYS A 561 15.74 31.63 -31.23
CA LYS A 561 15.43 30.40 -31.98
C LYS A 561 16.51 29.32 -31.91
N ASP A 562 17.77 29.72 -31.74
CA ASP A 562 18.91 28.80 -31.72
C ASP A 562 19.18 28.20 -30.34
N ALA A 563 18.54 28.74 -29.28
CA ALA A 563 18.73 28.35 -27.89
C ALA A 563 17.51 27.63 -27.28
N VAL A 564 16.64 27.08 -28.13
CA VAL A 564 15.51 26.23 -27.70
C VAL A 564 16.04 24.87 -27.28
N THR A 565 15.52 24.34 -26.18
CA THR A 565 16.09 23.14 -25.55
C THR A 565 15.33 21.86 -25.88
N THR A 566 15.96 20.72 -25.66
CA THR A 566 15.30 19.41 -25.69
C THR A 566 14.38 19.18 -24.48
N GLY A 567 14.36 20.09 -23.49
CA GLY A 567 13.52 19.97 -22.29
C GLY A 567 12.02 20.10 -22.59
N ALA A 568 11.65 20.67 -23.73
CA ALA A 568 10.26 20.77 -24.18
C ALA A 568 9.75 19.51 -24.93
N GLU A 569 10.47 18.38 -24.91
CA GLU A 569 10.07 17.15 -25.63
C GLU A 569 8.75 16.59 -25.12
N GLU A 570 8.58 16.49 -23.79
CA GLU A 570 7.33 16.00 -23.20
C GLU A 570 6.16 16.95 -23.48
N ASP A 571 6.40 18.27 -23.42
CA ASP A 571 5.40 19.28 -23.78
C ASP A 571 4.96 19.17 -25.23
N LEU A 572 5.92 19.01 -26.16
CA LEU A 572 5.60 18.82 -27.57
C LEU A 572 4.80 17.54 -27.81
N SER A 573 5.20 16.45 -27.17
CA SER A 573 4.48 15.17 -27.23
C SER A 573 3.06 15.31 -26.68
N SER A 574 2.91 15.97 -25.52
CA SER A 574 1.61 16.19 -24.88
C SER A 574 0.73 17.13 -25.69
N ALA A 575 1.26 18.27 -26.16
CA ALA A 575 0.54 19.21 -27.02
C ALA A 575 0.08 18.53 -28.32
N THR A 576 0.95 17.71 -28.95
CA THR A 576 0.60 16.92 -30.14
C THR A 576 -0.53 15.95 -29.85
N ARG A 577 -0.48 15.26 -28.70
CA ARG A 577 -1.55 14.35 -28.26
C ARG A 577 -2.86 15.10 -28.00
N HIS A 578 -2.82 16.27 -27.36
CA HIS A 578 -4.01 17.10 -27.14
C HIS A 578 -4.62 17.58 -28.48
N ALA A 579 -3.79 18.08 -29.40
CA ALA A 579 -4.21 18.47 -30.74
C ALA A 579 -4.77 17.28 -31.55
N ALA A 580 -4.16 16.09 -31.42
CA ALA A 580 -4.67 14.87 -32.04
C ALA A 580 -6.05 14.50 -31.48
N ARG A 581 -6.27 14.54 -30.16
CA ARG A 581 -7.59 14.28 -29.56
C ARG A 581 -8.63 15.32 -30.01
N TYR A 582 -8.24 16.60 -30.08
CA TYR A 582 -9.08 17.69 -30.56
C TYR A 582 -9.64 17.44 -31.97
N HIS A 583 -8.78 17.03 -32.90
CA HIS A 583 -9.18 16.76 -34.29
C HIS A 583 -9.79 15.37 -34.48
N ARG A 584 -9.23 14.34 -33.84
CA ARG A 584 -9.58 12.94 -34.12
C ARG A 584 -10.68 12.38 -33.23
N HIS A 585 -10.75 12.74 -31.95
CA HIS A 585 -11.67 12.10 -30.99
C HIS A 585 -12.88 12.98 -30.68
N TRP A 586 -12.66 14.29 -30.53
CA TRP A 586 -13.70 15.22 -30.09
C TRP A 586 -14.39 15.95 -31.23
N ALA A 587 -13.94 15.75 -32.47
CA ALA A 587 -14.54 16.39 -33.65
C ALA A 587 -14.63 17.93 -33.51
N MET A 588 -13.66 18.54 -32.84
CA MET A 588 -13.59 20.00 -32.64
C MET A 588 -12.82 20.71 -33.77
N GLY A 589 -12.27 19.95 -34.72
CA GLY A 589 -11.73 20.44 -35.98
C GLY A 589 -12.80 20.57 -37.07
N ASP A 590 -12.37 20.54 -38.34
CA ASP A 590 -13.29 20.57 -39.48
C ASP A 590 -13.95 19.20 -39.75
N ARG A 591 -13.35 18.12 -39.23
CA ARG A 591 -13.85 16.75 -39.36
C ARG A 591 -14.77 16.39 -38.20
N LEU A 592 -15.94 15.84 -38.54
CA LEU A 592 -16.93 15.35 -37.57
C LEU A 592 -16.72 13.89 -37.15
N SER A 593 -16.03 13.08 -37.97
CA SER A 593 -15.86 11.64 -37.73
C SER A 593 -14.80 11.35 -36.66
N ARG A 594 -15.10 10.45 -35.72
CA ARG A 594 -14.11 9.90 -34.81
C ARG A 594 -13.10 9.05 -35.57
N THR A 595 -11.83 9.45 -35.51
CA THR A 595 -10.70 8.80 -36.19
C THR A 595 -9.79 8.16 -35.17
N ASP A 596 -9.43 6.88 -35.32
CA ASP A 596 -8.50 6.19 -34.43
C ASP A 596 -7.83 5.01 -35.15
N VAL A 597 -6.75 4.48 -34.59
CA VAL A 597 -6.10 3.26 -35.12
C VAL A 597 -6.74 2.05 -34.45
N THR A 598 -7.36 1.17 -35.23
CA THR A 598 -7.91 -0.09 -34.72
C THR A 598 -7.51 -1.27 -35.59
N HIS A 599 -7.32 -2.43 -34.95
CA HIS A 599 -7.15 -3.73 -35.62
C HIS A 599 -8.45 -4.52 -35.67
N ASP A 600 -9.50 -4.01 -35.03
CA ASP A 600 -10.80 -4.64 -34.90
C ASP A 600 -11.80 -4.01 -35.88
N VAL A 601 -12.17 -4.79 -36.89
CA VAL A 601 -13.06 -4.37 -37.98
C VAL A 601 -14.48 -4.05 -37.49
N GLU A 602 -14.86 -4.54 -36.31
CA GLU A 602 -16.20 -4.35 -35.73
C GLU A 602 -16.35 -3.02 -34.97
N GLN A 603 -15.26 -2.28 -34.74
CA GLN A 603 -15.32 -1.01 -34.02
C GLN A 603 -15.87 0.16 -34.85
N HIS A 604 -16.04 -0.02 -36.18
CA HIS A 604 -16.65 0.96 -37.09
C HIS A 604 -16.13 2.40 -36.95
N VAL A 605 -14.83 2.58 -36.66
CA VAL A 605 -14.17 3.90 -36.57
C VAL A 605 -13.48 4.25 -37.89
N ASN A 606 -13.32 5.56 -38.16
CA ASN A 606 -12.52 6.02 -39.29
C ASN A 606 -11.03 5.80 -38.98
N THR A 607 -10.26 5.21 -39.90
CA THR A 607 -8.83 4.93 -39.71
C THR A 607 -7.91 5.81 -40.55
N ASP A 608 -8.46 6.79 -41.28
CA ASP A 608 -7.71 7.77 -42.08
C ASP A 608 -7.05 8.84 -41.19
N ILE A 609 -5.97 8.44 -40.52
CA ILE A 609 -5.18 9.28 -39.62
C ILE A 609 -4.42 10.39 -40.36
N ASP A 610 -3.97 10.12 -41.60
CA ASP A 610 -3.06 10.99 -42.34
C ASP A 610 -3.67 12.34 -42.65
N ALA A 611 -4.95 12.36 -43.00
CA ALA A 611 -5.66 13.59 -43.35
C ALA A 611 -5.86 14.56 -42.17
N SER A 612 -5.62 14.14 -40.92
CA SER A 612 -5.64 15.02 -39.74
C SER A 612 -4.27 15.61 -39.38
N ASN A 613 -3.17 15.06 -39.90
CA ASN A 613 -1.81 15.43 -39.48
C ASN A 613 -1.46 16.90 -39.79
N ALA A 614 -1.81 17.38 -40.98
CA ALA A 614 -1.55 18.78 -41.37
C ALA A 614 -2.34 19.78 -40.51
N GLN A 615 -3.57 19.43 -40.11
CA GLN A 615 -4.40 20.27 -39.25
C GLN A 615 -3.89 20.29 -37.81
N ILE A 616 -3.39 19.16 -37.31
CA ILE A 616 -2.72 19.07 -36.01
C ILE A 616 -1.53 20.03 -35.98
N GLU A 617 -0.64 19.94 -36.97
CA GLU A 617 0.54 20.82 -37.08
C GLU A 617 0.14 22.30 -37.16
N ALA A 618 -0.83 22.65 -38.01
CA ALA A 618 -1.34 24.02 -38.11
C ALA A 618 -1.93 24.55 -36.79
N THR A 619 -2.58 23.68 -36.01
CA THR A 619 -3.12 24.03 -34.69
C THR A 619 -1.99 24.29 -33.69
N LEU A 620 -0.98 23.43 -33.65
CA LEU A 620 0.20 23.61 -32.79
C LEU A 620 0.90 24.93 -33.11
N GLN A 621 1.11 25.25 -34.39
CA GLN A 621 1.72 26.51 -34.81
C GLN A 621 0.88 27.73 -34.41
N THR A 622 -0.43 27.64 -34.56
CA THR A 622 -1.37 28.72 -34.19
C THR A 622 -1.35 28.97 -32.68
N GLU A 623 -1.42 27.92 -31.87
CA GLU A 623 -1.42 28.05 -30.41
C GLU A 623 -0.03 28.42 -29.86
N LEU A 624 1.07 28.02 -30.51
CA LEU A 624 2.41 28.50 -30.16
C LEU A 624 2.54 30.02 -30.38
N ALA A 625 2.07 30.52 -31.54
CA ALA A 625 2.06 31.95 -31.83
C ALA A 625 1.17 32.73 -30.85
N ARG A 626 0.03 32.15 -30.47
CA ARG A 626 -0.86 32.71 -29.46
C ARG A 626 -0.20 32.78 -28.08
N ALA A 627 0.49 31.72 -27.65
CA ALA A 627 1.24 31.71 -26.40
C ALA A 627 2.33 32.80 -26.38
N GLN A 628 3.06 32.98 -27.49
CA GLN A 628 4.04 34.05 -27.63
C GLN A 628 3.42 35.44 -27.49
N GLN A 629 2.27 35.67 -28.14
CA GLN A 629 1.57 36.96 -28.04
C GLN A 629 1.12 37.24 -26.60
N LEU A 630 0.54 36.25 -25.92
CA LEU A 630 0.10 36.39 -24.52
C LEU A 630 1.25 36.73 -23.58
N LEU A 631 2.41 36.07 -23.76
CA LEU A 631 3.62 36.35 -22.97
C LEU A 631 4.16 37.76 -23.23
N GLN A 632 4.15 38.20 -24.49
CA GLN A 632 4.58 39.55 -24.87
C GLN A 632 3.67 40.64 -24.32
N ASP A 633 2.34 40.44 -24.41
CA ASP A 633 1.34 41.37 -23.87
C ASP A 633 1.43 41.46 -22.33
N ALA A 634 1.76 40.35 -21.68
CA ALA A 634 1.94 40.25 -20.23
C ALA A 634 3.41 40.31 -19.78
N ARG A 635 4.28 41.04 -20.49
CA ARG A 635 5.72 41.12 -20.22
C ARG A 635 6.07 41.48 -18.77
N ALA A 636 5.45 42.50 -18.21
CA ALA A 636 5.78 42.96 -16.86
C ALA A 636 5.43 41.90 -15.78
N PRO A 637 4.23 41.26 -15.80
CA PRO A 637 3.96 40.08 -14.98
C PRO A 637 4.94 38.92 -15.17
N PHE A 638 5.33 38.62 -16.42
CA PHE A 638 6.28 37.56 -16.75
C PHE A 638 7.66 37.79 -16.11
N GLU A 639 8.23 38.99 -16.30
CA GLU A 639 9.55 39.32 -15.75
C GLU A 639 9.57 39.25 -14.21
N LYS A 640 8.48 39.64 -13.54
CA LYS A 640 8.35 39.50 -12.08
C LYS A 640 8.30 38.05 -11.63
N LEU A 641 7.55 37.21 -12.36
CA LEU A 641 7.43 35.79 -12.06
C LEU A 641 8.77 35.07 -12.24
N VAL A 642 9.50 35.34 -13.33
CA VAL A 642 10.85 34.78 -13.57
C VAL A 642 11.81 35.18 -12.44
N LYS A 643 11.82 36.45 -12.01
CA LYS A 643 12.66 36.89 -10.89
C LYS A 643 12.32 36.16 -9.59
N ALA A 644 11.04 36.03 -9.27
CA ALA A 644 10.60 35.32 -8.08
C ALA A 644 11.01 33.83 -8.10
N LEU A 645 10.94 33.17 -9.27
CA LEU A 645 11.39 31.79 -9.44
C LEU A 645 12.91 31.66 -9.33
N LEU A 646 13.69 32.59 -9.90
CA LEU A 646 15.14 32.62 -9.77
C LEU A 646 15.57 32.74 -8.30
N GLU A 647 14.93 33.65 -7.55
CA GLU A 647 15.23 33.91 -6.13
C GLU A 647 14.78 32.76 -5.22
N ASN A 648 13.53 32.31 -5.34
CA ASN A 648 12.90 31.43 -4.36
C ASN A 648 12.78 29.97 -4.81
N GLY A 649 12.94 29.68 -6.10
CA GLY A 649 12.76 28.35 -6.68
C GLY A 649 11.30 27.91 -6.86
N CYS A 650 10.36 28.59 -6.22
CA CYS A 650 8.92 28.30 -6.29
C CYS A 650 8.06 29.55 -6.06
N VAL A 651 6.83 29.51 -6.57
CA VAL A 651 5.78 30.53 -6.35
C VAL A 651 4.44 29.80 -6.21
N ASP A 652 3.88 29.81 -4.99
CA ASP A 652 2.58 29.19 -4.73
C ASP A 652 1.40 30.02 -5.26
N ALA A 653 0.19 29.44 -5.33
CA ALA A 653 -1.01 30.13 -5.80
C ALA A 653 -1.32 31.48 -5.10
N LYS A 654 -1.00 31.61 -3.79
CA LYS A 654 -1.28 32.84 -3.03
C LYS A 654 -0.28 33.93 -3.38
N GLN A 655 0.99 33.55 -3.53
CA GLN A 655 2.07 34.42 -3.95
C GLN A 655 1.94 34.80 -5.42
N PHE A 656 1.43 33.92 -6.27
CA PHE A 656 1.33 34.12 -7.72
C PHE A 656 0.61 35.42 -8.09
N ALA A 657 -0.58 35.65 -7.53
CA ALA A 657 -1.36 36.87 -7.79
C ALA A 657 -0.62 38.13 -7.30
N ALA A 658 0.04 38.06 -6.13
CA ALA A 658 0.79 39.17 -5.57
C ALA A 658 2.04 39.51 -6.40
N VAL A 659 2.76 38.49 -6.90
CA VAL A 659 3.98 38.64 -7.71
C VAL A 659 3.65 39.16 -9.11
N THR A 660 2.64 38.57 -9.77
CA THR A 660 2.27 38.93 -11.14
C THR A 660 1.45 40.22 -11.21
N GLY A 661 0.72 40.57 -10.15
CA GLY A 661 -0.18 41.72 -10.11
C GLY A 661 -1.47 41.51 -10.90
N LEU A 662 -1.81 40.26 -11.22
CA LEU A 662 -3.04 39.90 -11.92
C LEU A 662 -4.22 39.81 -10.93
N GLU A 663 -5.35 40.41 -11.29
CA GLU A 663 -6.62 40.20 -10.57
C GLU A 663 -7.24 38.86 -11.02
N LEU A 664 -7.11 37.83 -10.17
CA LEU A 664 -7.57 36.47 -10.46
C LEU A 664 -8.76 36.11 -9.55
N PRO A 665 -9.96 35.85 -10.11
CA PRO A 665 -11.11 35.44 -9.32
C PRO A 665 -10.93 34.07 -8.65
N ALA A 666 -11.83 33.76 -7.70
CA ALA A 666 -11.83 32.48 -6.99
C ALA A 666 -12.04 31.29 -7.94
N LYS A 667 -11.46 30.14 -7.58
CA LYS A 667 -11.49 28.89 -8.37
C LYS A 667 -12.93 28.45 -8.66
N SER A 668 -13.25 28.25 -9.94
CA SER A 668 -14.53 27.72 -10.42
C SER A 668 -14.30 26.38 -11.13
N ASP A 669 -15.14 25.39 -10.86
CA ASP A 669 -15.12 24.08 -11.53
C ASP A 669 -15.64 24.16 -12.98
N ALA A 670 -16.42 25.20 -13.30
CA ALA A 670 -16.87 25.52 -14.64
C ALA A 670 -16.19 26.82 -15.13
N LEU A 671 -15.24 26.68 -16.05
CA LEU A 671 -14.53 27.82 -16.66
C LEU A 671 -15.36 28.51 -17.74
N GLU A 672 -16.31 27.79 -18.33
CA GLU A 672 -17.27 28.34 -19.29
C GLU A 672 -18.56 28.73 -18.58
N PRO A 673 -19.14 29.91 -18.86
CA PRO A 673 -20.35 30.39 -18.22
C PRO A 673 -21.61 29.75 -18.83
N TRP A 674 -21.68 28.41 -18.83
CA TRP A 674 -22.76 27.63 -19.45
C TRP A 674 -24.14 28.07 -19.01
N ASN A 675 -24.31 28.33 -17.70
CA ASN A 675 -25.59 28.78 -17.15
C ASN A 675 -25.97 30.18 -17.67
N ALA A 676 -25.01 31.11 -17.78
CA ALA A 676 -25.28 32.43 -18.33
C ALA A 676 -25.60 32.37 -19.83
N ALA A 677 -24.93 31.50 -20.59
CA ALA A 677 -25.24 31.24 -21.99
C ALA A 677 -26.66 30.67 -22.17
N TRP A 678 -27.05 29.71 -21.32
CA TRP A 678 -28.41 29.18 -21.27
C TRP A 678 -29.44 30.27 -20.92
N GLN A 679 -29.15 31.11 -19.93
CA GLN A 679 -30.04 32.22 -19.56
C GLN A 679 -30.23 33.23 -20.70
N ARG A 680 -29.17 33.57 -21.44
CA ARG A 680 -29.26 34.44 -22.63
C ARG A 680 -30.10 33.80 -23.73
N PHE A 681 -29.88 32.51 -23.99
CA PHE A 681 -30.68 31.75 -24.95
C PHE A 681 -32.16 31.71 -24.55
N ALA A 682 -32.45 31.41 -23.28
CA ALA A 682 -33.81 31.38 -22.74
C ALA A 682 -34.50 32.76 -22.74
N ALA A 683 -33.73 33.85 -22.72
CA ALA A 683 -34.22 35.22 -22.78
C ALA A 683 -34.56 35.70 -24.22
N ASN A 684 -34.46 34.84 -25.24
CA ASN A 684 -34.66 35.20 -26.67
C ASN A 684 -33.72 36.29 -27.19
N ASP A 685 -32.59 36.53 -26.52
CA ASP A 685 -31.59 37.52 -26.91
C ASP A 685 -30.64 36.90 -27.96
N LEU A 686 -31.20 36.51 -29.11
CA LEU A 686 -30.45 35.97 -30.25
C LEU A 686 -29.85 37.10 -31.09
N GLN A 687 -28.86 37.79 -30.53
CA GLN A 687 -27.79 38.39 -31.34
C GLN A 687 -26.53 37.52 -31.22
N GLN A 688 -26.44 36.59 -32.17
CA GLN A 688 -25.27 35.88 -32.71
C GLN A 688 -24.06 35.65 -31.77
N VAL A 689 -23.80 34.36 -31.50
CA VAL A 689 -22.43 33.86 -31.33
C VAL A 689 -22.07 33.19 -32.66
N ALA A 690 -21.27 33.88 -33.48
CA ALA A 690 -20.50 33.29 -34.56
C ALA A 690 -19.09 32.97 -34.05
#